data_AF-A0AAX3F0E5-F1
#
_entry.id   AF-A0AAX3F0E5-F1
#
_cell.length_a   1.000
_cell.length_b   1.000
_cell.length_c   1.000
_cell.angle_alpha   90.00
_cell.angle_beta   90.00
_cell.angle_gamma   90.00
#
_symmetry.space_group_name_H-M   'P 1'
#
loop_
_entity.id
_entity.type
_entity.pdbx_description
1 polymer ?
#
loop_
_entity_poly.entity_id
_entity_poly.type
_entity_poly.pdbx_seq_one_letter_code
_entity_poly.pdbx_strand_id
1 'polypeptide(L)'
;MQSRNQILNVYKDQSSKYRNILKLKINALKEEIKPSELVWILRDYLQNRGYFYKNEKLTDEFVSNSFPSTKLHEHYEKYGFFRGSVKLDNKKDKAKKESEEFIFSNKEWTNEIKKVFKNQSYLTESFIEEYLKLFNYVRPFNKGPGSKNSRTAYGVFSTDIDPETNKFKDYSNIWDKTIGKCSLFEEEIRAPKNLPSALIFNLQNEICTIKNEFTEFKNWWLNAEQKSEILKFVFTELFNWKDKTYSDEKFNKNLQDKIKKYLLNFALENFNLNEEILKNRDLENDTVLGLKGVKYYEKSNATADAALEFSSLKPLYVFIKFLKEKKLDLNYLLGLENTEILYFLDSIYLAISYSSDSKQRNKWFEKLLKELYPKIKNNNLEIIENVEYIFEITDQEKFESFSKTHSLSKEAFNHIIPLLLNNNEGKNYESLKHSNEELKKRTEKAELKAQQNQKYLKDNFLKEALVPLSVKTSVLQAIKIFNQIIKNFGKKYEISQVVIEMARELTKPNLEKLLTKSNIKILKEKLDQTEKFDDFTKKKFIDKIENSVVFRNKLFLWFEQDRKDPYTQLDIKINEIEDETEIDHVIPYSKSADDSWFNKLLVKKSTNQLKKNKTVWEYYQNESDPEAKWNKFVAWAKRIYLVQKSDKESKDNSEKNSIFTNKKPNLKFKNITKKLFDPYKDLGFLARNQKRNIKVKQRIIWSAKRINFVGSKFWSFAVTIRFV
;
A
#
# COMPACT_ATOMS: atom_id res chain seq x y z
N MET A 1 -35.15 -27.91 29.08
CA MET A 1 -33.75 -27.51 28.77
C MET A 1 -32.88 -27.73 30.00
N GLN A 2 -31.62 -28.14 29.85
CA GLN A 2 -30.68 -28.17 30.97
C GLN A 2 -30.29 -26.74 31.39
N SER A 3 -30.08 -26.53 32.68
CA SER A 3 -29.58 -25.24 33.19
C SER A 3 -28.09 -25.07 32.91
N ARG A 4 -27.61 -23.81 32.85
CA ARG A 4 -26.19 -23.49 32.70
C ARG A 4 -25.30 -24.17 33.77
N ASN A 5 -25.84 -24.36 34.98
CA ASN A 5 -25.14 -25.03 36.07
C ASN A 5 -25.04 -26.55 35.86
N GLN A 6 -26.06 -27.19 35.30
CA GLN A 6 -26.01 -28.62 34.96
C GLN A 6 -24.94 -28.90 33.92
N ILE A 7 -24.86 -28.10 32.85
CA ILE A 7 -23.83 -28.21 31.81
C ILE A 7 -22.43 -27.97 32.41
N LEU A 8 -22.29 -26.99 33.31
CA LEU A 8 -21.02 -26.71 33.99
C LEU A 8 -20.57 -27.85 34.92
N ASN A 9 -21.50 -28.55 35.57
CA ASN A 9 -21.18 -29.70 36.41
C ASN A 9 -20.73 -30.90 35.56
N VAL A 10 -21.47 -31.27 34.52
CA VAL A 10 -21.06 -32.31 33.55
C VAL A 10 -19.65 -32.03 33.01
N TYR A 11 -19.38 -30.77 32.67
CA TYR A 11 -18.04 -30.32 32.25
C TYR A 11 -16.96 -30.55 33.33
N LYS A 12 -17.20 -30.15 34.58
CA LYS A 12 -16.24 -30.35 35.69
C LYS A 12 -15.95 -31.83 35.92
N ASP A 13 -17.00 -32.66 35.93
CA ASP A 13 -16.90 -34.09 36.19
C ASP A 13 -16.06 -34.79 35.09
N GLN A 14 -16.37 -34.52 33.82
CA GLN A 14 -15.58 -35.08 32.72
C GLN A 14 -14.14 -34.53 32.67
N SER A 15 -13.92 -33.25 33.01
CA SER A 15 -12.58 -32.66 33.08
C SER A 15 -11.68 -33.33 34.12
N SER A 16 -12.29 -33.76 35.23
CA SER A 16 -11.60 -34.44 36.34
C SER A 16 -11.29 -35.90 35.98
N LYS A 17 -12.23 -36.58 35.31
CA LYS A 17 -12.08 -37.95 34.82
C LYS A 17 -11.07 -38.07 33.68
N TYR A 18 -11.06 -37.12 32.73
CA TYR A 18 -10.25 -37.15 31.50
C TYR A 18 -9.18 -36.07 31.48
N ARG A 19 -8.25 -36.17 32.44
CA ARG A 19 -7.11 -35.25 32.63
C ARG A 19 -6.19 -35.12 31.40
N ASN A 20 -6.17 -36.15 30.53
CA ASN A 20 -5.65 -36.05 29.17
C ASN A 20 -6.80 -36.24 28.17
N ILE A 21 -7.24 -35.14 27.56
CA ILE A 21 -8.37 -35.14 26.62
C ILE A 21 -8.05 -35.79 25.26
N LEU A 22 -6.77 -35.85 24.86
CA LEU A 22 -6.39 -36.33 23.52
C LEU A 22 -6.78 -37.79 23.30
N LYS A 23 -6.62 -38.64 24.33
CA LYS A 23 -7.06 -40.04 24.28
C LYS A 23 -8.58 -40.14 24.07
N LEU A 24 -9.37 -39.32 24.75
CA LEU A 24 -10.83 -39.29 24.58
C LEU A 24 -11.23 -38.82 23.17
N LYS A 25 -10.51 -37.84 22.58
CA LYS A 25 -10.71 -37.44 21.18
C LYS A 25 -10.37 -38.54 20.19
N ILE A 26 -9.28 -39.28 20.42
CA ILE A 26 -8.89 -40.42 19.58
C ILE A 26 -9.91 -41.55 19.66
N ASN A 27 -10.50 -41.81 20.83
CA ASN A 27 -11.64 -42.71 20.95
C ASN A 27 -12.83 -42.21 20.12
N ALA A 28 -13.25 -40.95 20.29
CA ALA A 28 -14.37 -40.37 19.52
C ALA A 28 -14.15 -40.35 17.98
N LEU A 29 -12.89 -40.43 17.51
CA LEU A 29 -12.54 -40.60 16.09
C LEU A 29 -12.72 -42.03 15.57
N LYS A 30 -12.87 -43.02 16.45
CA LYS A 30 -13.02 -44.46 16.15
C LYS A 30 -14.40 -45.01 16.50
N GLU A 31 -14.96 -44.61 17.65
CA GLU A 31 -16.16 -45.18 18.26
C GLU A 31 -17.15 -44.11 18.74
N GLU A 32 -18.37 -44.55 19.10
CA GLU A 32 -19.36 -43.70 19.76
C GLU A 32 -19.00 -43.55 21.25
N ILE A 33 -19.04 -42.32 21.75
CA ILE A 33 -18.74 -41.96 23.15
C ILE A 33 -19.95 -41.36 23.85
N LYS A 34 -19.95 -41.27 25.18
CA LYS A 34 -21.12 -40.76 25.91
C LYS A 34 -21.37 -39.27 25.59
N PRO A 35 -22.63 -38.80 25.53
CA PRO A 35 -22.93 -37.39 25.30
C PRO A 35 -22.26 -36.43 26.30
N SER A 36 -22.09 -36.84 27.56
CA SER A 36 -21.35 -36.09 28.58
C SER A 36 -19.87 -35.93 28.22
N GLU A 37 -19.24 -36.98 27.69
CA GLU A 37 -17.84 -37.02 27.28
C GLU A 37 -17.62 -36.15 26.02
N LEU A 38 -18.59 -36.15 25.09
CA LEU A 38 -18.58 -35.28 23.93
C LEU A 38 -18.64 -33.79 24.31
N VAL A 39 -19.41 -33.39 25.33
CA VAL A 39 -19.46 -31.98 25.80
C VAL A 39 -18.08 -31.46 26.21
N TRP A 40 -17.24 -32.30 26.82
CA TRP A 40 -15.86 -31.95 27.18
C TRP A 40 -14.98 -31.76 25.92
N ILE A 41 -15.07 -32.68 24.95
CA ILE A 41 -14.39 -32.58 23.64
C ILE A 41 -14.77 -31.29 22.89
N LEU A 42 -16.06 -31.01 22.75
CA LEU A 42 -16.57 -29.88 21.96
C LEU A 42 -16.16 -28.54 22.57
N ARG A 43 -16.16 -28.42 23.90
CA ARG A 43 -15.67 -27.20 24.54
C ARG A 43 -14.16 -27.01 24.33
N ASP A 44 -13.36 -28.07 24.38
CA ASP A 44 -11.91 -27.96 24.12
C ASP A 44 -11.62 -27.54 22.66
N TYR A 45 -12.32 -28.12 21.68
CA TYR A 45 -12.25 -27.63 20.30
C TYR A 45 -12.56 -26.13 20.22
N LEU A 46 -13.65 -25.66 20.85
CA LEU A 46 -14.00 -24.23 20.86
C LEU A 46 -12.94 -23.32 21.50
N GLN A 47 -12.08 -23.85 22.38
CA GLN A 47 -10.90 -23.13 22.89
C GLN A 47 -9.71 -23.20 21.92
N ASN A 48 -9.50 -24.35 21.27
CA ASN A 48 -8.32 -24.68 20.46
C ASN A 48 -8.63 -24.71 18.95
N ARG A 49 -9.23 -23.63 18.41
CA ARG A 49 -9.81 -23.60 17.05
C ARG A 49 -8.83 -23.51 15.88
N GLY A 50 -7.52 -23.50 16.14
CA GLY A 50 -6.47 -23.34 15.13
C GLY A 50 -6.38 -21.93 14.54
N TYR A 51 -5.57 -21.77 13.50
CA TYR A 51 -5.42 -20.52 12.74
C TYR A 51 -6.29 -20.50 11.47
N PHE A 52 -6.72 -19.31 11.03
CA PHE A 52 -7.69 -19.16 9.94
C PHE A 52 -7.11 -18.64 8.60
N TYR A 53 -5.84 -18.22 8.58
CA TYR A 53 -5.16 -17.67 7.39
C TYR A 53 -4.18 -18.68 6.77
N LYS A 54 -3.88 -18.61 5.47
CA LYS A 54 -2.88 -19.51 4.86
C LYS A 54 -1.50 -19.24 5.48
N ASN A 55 -0.82 -20.28 5.94
CA ASN A 55 0.49 -20.16 6.58
C ASN A 55 1.59 -20.47 5.55
N GLU A 56 2.19 -19.44 4.95
CA GLU A 56 3.18 -19.56 3.86
C GLU A 56 4.43 -20.40 4.21
N LYS A 57 4.66 -20.70 5.49
CA LYS A 57 5.77 -21.53 5.96
C LYS A 57 5.51 -23.03 5.94
N LEU A 58 4.27 -23.48 5.71
CA LEU A 58 3.91 -24.88 5.64
C LEU A 58 3.59 -25.21 4.18
N THR A 59 4.39 -26.07 3.55
CA THR A 59 4.12 -26.56 2.20
C THR A 59 2.85 -27.40 2.17
N ASP A 60 2.11 -27.34 1.05
CA ASP A 60 0.85 -28.09 0.89
C ASP A 60 1.07 -29.64 0.93
N GLU A 61 2.33 -30.13 0.96
CA GLU A 61 2.72 -31.52 1.22
C GLU A 61 2.46 -31.99 2.67
N PHE A 62 2.28 -31.10 3.65
CA PHE A 62 2.08 -31.50 5.05
C PHE A 62 0.64 -31.92 5.42
N VAL A 63 -0.22 -32.17 4.41
CA VAL A 63 -1.52 -32.84 4.59
C VAL A 63 -1.28 -34.34 4.79
N SER A 64 -0.68 -34.72 5.92
CA SER A 64 -0.60 -36.13 6.29
C SER A 64 -1.98 -36.68 6.66
N ASN A 65 -2.20 -37.97 6.40
CA ASN A 65 -3.47 -38.68 6.64
C ASN A 65 -3.87 -38.85 8.13
N SER A 66 -3.29 -38.07 9.04
CA SER A 66 -3.48 -38.16 10.50
C SER A 66 -4.07 -36.88 11.08
N PHE A 67 -5.12 -37.04 11.90
CA PHE A 67 -5.85 -35.94 12.53
C PHE A 67 -5.01 -35.21 13.60
N PRO A 68 -5.22 -33.89 13.79
CA PRO A 68 -4.53 -33.08 14.81
C PRO A 68 -4.40 -33.71 16.20
N SER A 69 -5.47 -34.29 16.76
CA SER A 69 -5.45 -34.92 18.09
C SER A 69 -4.56 -36.14 18.15
N THR A 70 -4.44 -36.91 17.07
CA THR A 70 -3.53 -38.07 16.98
C THR A 70 -2.08 -37.61 17.05
N LYS A 71 -1.71 -36.63 16.22
CA LYS A 71 -0.35 -36.02 16.20
C LYS A 71 0.03 -35.40 17.55
N LEU A 72 -0.91 -34.71 18.20
CA LEU A 72 -0.69 -34.16 19.54
C LEU A 72 -0.52 -35.27 20.60
N HIS A 73 -1.17 -36.41 20.43
CA HIS A 73 -1.05 -37.54 21.36
C HIS A 73 0.31 -38.24 21.20
N GLU A 74 0.74 -38.50 19.95
CA GLU A 74 2.09 -39.01 19.63
C GLU A 74 3.18 -38.12 20.25
N HIS A 75 3.05 -36.79 20.13
CA HIS A 75 3.97 -35.84 20.78
C HIS A 75 3.91 -35.94 22.32
N TYR A 76 2.71 -36.04 22.90
CA TYR A 76 2.54 -36.18 24.34
C TYR A 76 3.13 -37.49 24.87
N GLU A 77 2.98 -38.61 24.17
CA GLU A 77 3.58 -39.90 24.55
C GLU A 77 5.12 -39.85 24.43
N LYS A 78 5.65 -39.21 23.38
CA LYS A 78 7.09 -39.07 23.16
C LYS A 78 7.79 -38.17 24.18
N TYR A 79 7.12 -37.13 24.69
CA TYR A 79 7.74 -36.08 25.50
C TYR A 79 7.15 -35.86 26.90
N GLY A 80 5.99 -36.44 27.22
CA GLY A 80 5.35 -36.37 28.53
C GLY A 80 4.71 -35.01 28.89
N PHE A 81 4.63 -34.06 27.95
CA PHE A 81 4.02 -32.76 28.18
C PHE A 81 3.24 -32.24 26.96
N PHE A 82 2.28 -31.35 27.22
CA PHE A 82 1.57 -30.61 26.18
C PHE A 82 2.38 -29.40 25.70
N ARG A 83 2.16 -29.00 24.44
CA ARG A 83 2.76 -27.82 23.84
C ARG A 83 2.52 -26.57 24.69
N GLY A 84 3.60 -25.85 25.02
CA GLY A 84 3.56 -24.59 25.77
C GLY A 84 3.75 -24.71 27.30
N SER A 85 3.78 -25.92 27.86
CA SER A 85 3.78 -26.15 29.32
C SER A 85 5.14 -26.01 30.02
N VAL A 86 6.22 -25.65 29.33
CA VAL A 86 7.60 -25.93 29.81
C VAL A 86 8.50 -24.69 29.83
N LYS A 87 9.04 -24.35 31.01
CA LYS A 87 10.23 -23.49 31.14
C LYS A 87 11.51 -24.31 30.87
N LEU A 88 12.51 -23.66 30.28
CA LEU A 88 13.59 -24.26 29.50
C LEU A 88 14.62 -25.09 30.29
N ASP A 89 15.34 -25.95 29.56
CA ASP A 89 16.67 -26.53 29.85
C ASP A 89 17.13 -27.38 28.64
N ASN A 90 18.45 -27.56 28.49
CA ASN A 90 19.13 -27.81 27.20
C ASN A 90 18.72 -29.04 26.37
N LYS A 91 18.00 -30.04 26.90
CA LYS A 91 17.44 -31.14 26.07
C LYS A 91 16.24 -30.70 25.20
N LYS A 92 15.71 -29.48 25.39
CA LYS A 92 14.39 -29.06 24.88
C LYS A 92 14.39 -28.37 23.50
N ASP A 93 15.53 -28.04 22.89
CA ASP A 93 15.54 -27.35 21.58
C ASP A 93 15.07 -28.23 20.41
N LYS A 94 15.35 -29.54 20.44
CA LYS A 94 14.80 -30.48 19.44
C LYS A 94 13.28 -30.61 19.60
N ALA A 95 12.79 -30.80 20.82
CA ALA A 95 11.36 -30.83 21.13
C ALA A 95 10.66 -29.51 20.77
N LYS A 96 11.34 -28.36 20.91
CA LYS A 96 10.82 -27.05 20.49
C LYS A 96 10.66 -26.96 18.97
N LYS A 97 11.68 -27.32 18.19
CA LYS A 97 11.57 -27.38 16.71
C LYS A 97 10.44 -28.31 16.27
N GLU A 98 10.38 -29.53 16.78
CA GLU A 98 9.28 -30.47 16.49
C GLU A 98 7.92 -29.91 16.96
N SER A 99 7.85 -29.11 18.03
CA SER A 99 6.59 -28.48 18.49
C SER A 99 6.08 -27.32 17.62
N GLU A 100 6.93 -26.76 16.77
CA GLU A 100 6.53 -25.72 15.80
C GLU A 100 5.82 -26.33 14.58
N GLU A 101 6.00 -27.62 14.31
CA GLU A 101 5.27 -28.38 13.27
C GLU A 101 3.82 -28.69 13.68
N PHE A 102 3.53 -28.82 14.97
CA PHE A 102 2.17 -29.07 15.49
C PHE A 102 1.31 -27.79 15.62
N ILE A 103 1.32 -26.94 14.58
CA ILE A 103 0.40 -25.81 14.41
C ILE A 103 -0.66 -26.20 13.38
N PHE A 104 -1.89 -26.47 13.84
CA PHE A 104 -2.99 -26.88 12.96
C PHE A 104 -3.89 -25.70 12.56
N SER A 105 -4.29 -25.70 11.30
CA SER A 105 -5.29 -24.79 10.76
C SER A 105 -6.68 -25.13 11.29
N ASN A 106 -7.56 -24.13 11.27
CA ASN A 106 -8.97 -24.31 11.54
C ASN A 106 -9.63 -25.35 10.60
N LYS A 107 -9.15 -25.45 9.35
CA LYS A 107 -9.62 -26.43 8.36
C LYS A 107 -9.32 -27.87 8.79
N GLU A 108 -8.12 -28.15 9.31
CA GLU A 108 -7.75 -29.48 9.81
C GLU A 108 -8.59 -29.88 11.03
N TRP A 109 -8.78 -28.96 11.98
CA TRP A 109 -9.68 -29.21 13.12
C TRP A 109 -11.13 -29.43 12.69
N THR A 110 -11.63 -28.66 11.72
CA THR A 110 -12.98 -28.86 11.17
C THR A 110 -13.14 -30.23 10.50
N ASN A 111 -12.09 -30.76 9.85
CA ASN A 111 -12.11 -32.12 9.31
C ASN A 111 -12.14 -33.18 10.43
N GLU A 112 -11.37 -32.99 11.51
CA GLU A 112 -11.40 -33.86 12.69
C GLU A 112 -12.78 -33.87 13.36
N ILE A 113 -13.37 -32.68 13.60
CA ILE A 113 -14.69 -32.51 14.19
C ILE A 113 -15.77 -33.20 13.35
N LYS A 114 -15.73 -33.03 12.01
CA LYS A 114 -16.65 -33.74 11.10
C LYS A 114 -16.51 -35.26 11.19
N LYS A 115 -15.29 -35.79 11.36
CA LYS A 115 -15.08 -37.23 11.56
C LYS A 115 -15.59 -37.70 12.93
N VAL A 116 -15.37 -36.93 14.00
CA VAL A 116 -15.96 -37.23 15.32
C VAL A 116 -17.48 -37.29 15.21
N PHE A 117 -18.12 -36.26 14.65
CA PHE A 117 -19.57 -36.20 14.48
C PHE A 117 -20.14 -37.36 13.66
N LYS A 118 -19.46 -37.79 12.59
CA LYS A 118 -19.88 -38.96 11.80
C LYS A 118 -19.95 -40.27 12.62
N ASN A 119 -19.25 -40.34 13.76
CA ASN A 119 -19.26 -41.52 14.64
C ASN A 119 -20.24 -41.41 15.82
N GLN A 120 -20.96 -40.29 16.00
CA GLN A 120 -21.90 -40.11 17.12
C GLN A 120 -23.34 -40.12 16.59
N SER A 121 -24.02 -41.26 16.69
CA SER A 121 -25.35 -41.46 16.09
C SER A 121 -26.45 -40.58 16.68
N TYR A 122 -26.27 -40.12 17.93
CA TYR A 122 -27.22 -39.32 18.68
C TYR A 122 -27.22 -37.82 18.34
N LEU A 123 -26.43 -37.36 17.36
CA LEU A 123 -26.36 -35.96 16.96
C LEU A 123 -27.33 -35.64 15.81
N THR A 124 -28.03 -34.52 15.92
CA THR A 124 -28.87 -33.99 14.83
C THR A 124 -28.04 -33.15 13.86
N GLU A 125 -28.45 -33.15 12.59
CA GLU A 125 -27.81 -32.32 11.55
C GLU A 125 -27.82 -30.84 11.91
N SER A 126 -28.95 -30.33 12.41
CA SER A 126 -29.09 -28.97 12.94
C SER A 126 -28.05 -28.63 14.03
N PHE A 127 -27.76 -29.55 14.97
CA PHE A 127 -26.74 -29.32 15.99
C PHE A 127 -25.33 -29.29 15.37
N ILE A 128 -25.05 -30.19 14.42
CA ILE A 128 -23.77 -30.24 13.71
C ILE A 128 -23.52 -28.94 12.94
N GLU A 129 -24.53 -28.42 12.23
CA GLU A 129 -24.45 -27.16 11.50
C GLU A 129 -24.23 -25.97 12.44
N GLU A 130 -25.02 -25.83 13.51
CA GLU A 130 -24.87 -24.73 14.47
C GLU A 130 -23.50 -24.75 15.16
N TYR A 131 -23.03 -25.93 15.57
CA TYR A 131 -21.71 -26.07 16.18
C TYR A 131 -20.59 -25.73 15.20
N LEU A 132 -20.64 -26.25 13.97
CA LEU A 132 -19.63 -25.93 12.96
C LEU A 132 -19.65 -24.45 12.58
N LYS A 133 -20.84 -23.83 12.52
CA LYS A 133 -21.00 -22.38 12.31
C LYS A 133 -20.34 -21.58 13.43
N LEU A 134 -20.55 -21.96 14.70
CA LEU A 134 -19.90 -21.32 15.85
C LEU A 134 -18.37 -21.54 15.86
N PHE A 135 -17.92 -22.77 15.60
CA PHE A 135 -16.51 -23.13 15.59
C PHE A 135 -15.74 -22.38 14.48
N ASN A 136 -16.28 -22.35 13.26
CA ASN A 136 -15.65 -21.67 12.12
C ASN A 136 -15.87 -20.14 12.12
N TYR A 137 -16.69 -19.59 13.02
CA TYR A 137 -16.95 -18.15 13.05
C TYR A 137 -15.71 -17.34 13.44
N VAL A 138 -15.29 -16.49 12.50
CA VAL A 138 -14.40 -15.35 12.72
C VAL A 138 -15.14 -14.08 12.31
N ARG A 139 -15.02 -13.06 13.15
CA ARG A 139 -15.56 -11.73 12.89
C ARG A 139 -14.77 -11.07 11.75
N PRO A 140 -15.41 -10.60 10.66
CA PRO A 140 -14.73 -9.91 9.58
C PRO A 140 -13.94 -8.69 10.07
N PHE A 141 -12.69 -8.55 9.63
CA PHE A 141 -11.78 -7.49 10.09
C PHE A 141 -12.33 -6.08 9.80
N ASN A 142 -13.04 -5.93 8.68
CA ASN A 142 -13.69 -4.68 8.26
C ASN A 142 -14.90 -4.29 9.12
N LYS A 143 -15.45 -5.18 9.96
CA LYS A 143 -16.57 -4.86 10.86
C LYS A 143 -16.13 -4.39 12.24
N GLY A 144 -14.95 -4.80 12.70
CA GLY A 144 -14.47 -4.48 14.06
C GLY A 144 -15.41 -5.00 15.17
N PRO A 145 -15.16 -4.67 16.44
CA PRO A 145 -15.93 -5.16 17.59
C PRO A 145 -17.39 -4.65 17.65
N GLY A 146 -18.17 -5.17 18.61
CA GLY A 146 -19.53 -4.69 18.90
C GLY A 146 -20.67 -5.34 18.11
N SER A 147 -21.89 -4.88 18.39
CA SER A 147 -23.16 -5.33 17.78
C SER A 147 -24.21 -4.21 17.89
N LYS A 148 -25.40 -4.38 17.29
CA LYS A 148 -26.53 -3.44 17.46
C LYS A 148 -26.89 -3.22 18.94
N ASN A 149 -26.76 -4.26 19.77
CA ASN A 149 -27.08 -4.24 21.21
C ASN A 149 -25.86 -3.90 22.09
N SER A 150 -24.68 -3.70 21.47
CA SER A 150 -23.41 -3.43 22.16
C SER A 150 -22.55 -2.56 21.25
N ARG A 151 -22.99 -1.31 21.06
CA ARG A 151 -22.35 -0.31 20.21
C ARG A 151 -20.97 0.08 20.76
N THR A 152 -20.04 0.43 19.87
CA THR A 152 -18.67 0.78 20.23
C THR A 152 -18.02 1.67 19.18
N ALA A 153 -17.26 2.68 19.63
CA ALA A 153 -16.52 3.59 18.76
C ALA A 153 -15.53 2.86 17.83
N TYR A 154 -15.07 1.65 18.18
CA TYR A 154 -14.07 0.90 17.41
C TYR A 154 -14.65 0.02 16.28
N GLY A 155 -15.96 -0.14 16.20
CA GLY A 155 -16.63 -1.04 15.25
C GLY A 155 -17.65 -0.34 14.35
N VAL A 156 -18.23 -1.09 13.40
CA VAL A 156 -19.25 -0.54 12.48
C VAL A 156 -20.53 -0.09 13.19
N PHE A 157 -20.92 -0.76 14.27
CA PHE A 157 -22.03 -0.36 15.14
C PHE A 157 -21.57 0.74 16.08
N SER A 158 -21.48 1.98 15.59
CA SER A 158 -20.84 3.06 16.31
C SER A 158 -21.72 3.67 17.40
N THR A 159 -21.08 4.42 18.30
CA THR A 159 -21.72 5.37 19.22
C THR A 159 -21.86 6.77 18.61
N ASP A 160 -21.33 6.98 17.40
CA ASP A 160 -21.47 8.26 16.67
C ASP A 160 -22.94 8.53 16.35
N ILE A 161 -23.35 9.80 16.47
CA ILE A 161 -24.71 10.25 16.16
C ILE A 161 -24.68 10.96 14.81
N ASP A 162 -25.63 10.62 13.96
CA ASP A 162 -25.85 11.27 12.67
C ASP A 162 -26.59 12.61 12.88
N PRO A 163 -26.01 13.77 12.48
CA PRO A 163 -26.56 15.08 12.83
C PRO A 163 -27.92 15.40 12.22
N GLU A 164 -28.25 14.82 11.06
CA GLU A 164 -29.50 15.08 10.34
C GLU A 164 -30.65 14.27 10.91
N THR A 165 -30.38 13.02 11.30
CA THR A 165 -31.41 12.07 11.76
C THR A 165 -31.48 11.91 13.29
N ASN A 166 -30.50 12.47 14.01
CA ASN A 166 -30.30 12.33 15.46
C ASN A 166 -30.32 10.86 15.95
N LYS A 167 -29.85 9.93 15.11
CA LYS A 167 -29.79 8.48 15.37
C LYS A 167 -28.35 8.00 15.36
N PHE A 168 -28.09 6.85 15.98
CA PHE A 168 -26.77 6.23 15.91
C PHE A 168 -26.41 5.83 14.48
N LYS A 169 -25.19 6.17 14.08
CA LYS A 169 -24.65 5.88 12.74
C LYS A 169 -24.06 4.47 12.70
N ASP A 170 -24.62 3.64 11.82
CA ASP A 170 -24.05 2.35 11.44
C ASP A 170 -23.22 2.54 10.17
N TYR A 171 -21.97 2.07 10.20
CA TYR A 171 -21.03 2.16 9.08
C TYR A 171 -21.02 0.85 8.27
N SER A 172 -20.57 0.90 7.02
CA SER A 172 -20.38 -0.31 6.22
C SER A 172 -19.08 -1.04 6.62
N ASN A 173 -18.06 -0.25 6.93
CA ASN A 173 -16.70 -0.67 7.21
C ASN A 173 -16.11 0.24 8.31
N ILE A 174 -15.27 -0.30 9.20
CA ILE A 174 -14.58 0.51 10.22
C ILE A 174 -13.70 1.61 9.61
N TRP A 175 -13.18 1.40 8.41
CA TRP A 175 -12.33 2.37 7.72
C TRP A 175 -13.10 3.59 7.24
N ASP A 176 -14.43 3.51 7.07
CA ASP A 176 -15.29 4.63 6.68
C ASP A 176 -15.15 5.83 7.64
N LYS A 177 -14.88 5.56 8.92
CA LYS A 177 -14.59 6.57 9.96
C LYS A 177 -13.26 7.31 9.79
N THR A 178 -12.37 6.76 8.97
CA THR A 178 -10.98 7.22 8.78
C THR A 178 -10.69 7.71 7.36
N ILE A 179 -11.66 7.61 6.44
CA ILE A 179 -11.55 8.17 5.10
C ILE A 179 -11.42 9.69 5.22
N GLY A 180 -10.32 10.23 4.71
CA GLY A 180 -10.08 11.67 4.71
C GLY A 180 -11.07 12.44 3.85
N LYS A 181 -11.23 13.73 4.14
CA LYS A 181 -12.02 14.66 3.31
C LYS A 181 -11.29 15.04 2.02
N CYS A 182 -12.05 15.34 0.97
CA CYS A 182 -11.54 15.78 -0.33
C CYS A 182 -10.84 17.15 -0.20
N SER A 183 -9.73 17.32 -0.92
CA SER A 183 -8.92 18.56 -0.87
C SER A 183 -9.53 19.78 -1.57
N LEU A 184 -10.72 19.64 -2.16
CA LEU A 184 -11.44 20.71 -2.88
C LEU A 184 -12.91 20.84 -2.42
N PHE A 185 -13.53 19.72 -2.04
CA PHE A 185 -14.89 19.65 -1.50
C PHE A 185 -14.80 19.11 -0.07
N GLU A 186 -14.56 19.99 0.90
CA GLU A 186 -14.19 19.60 2.28
C GLU A 186 -15.26 18.78 3.01
N GLU A 187 -16.53 18.93 2.63
CA GLU A 187 -17.63 18.13 3.19
C GLU A 187 -17.65 16.70 2.63
N GLU A 188 -17.08 16.48 1.44
CA GLU A 188 -17.07 15.19 0.75
C GLU A 188 -15.95 14.26 1.21
N ILE A 189 -16.25 12.97 1.29
CA ILE A 189 -15.23 11.94 1.54
C ILE A 189 -14.38 11.70 0.29
N ARG A 190 -13.11 11.36 0.47
CA ARG A 190 -12.20 10.97 -0.63
C ARG A 190 -12.73 9.73 -1.33
N ALA A 191 -12.66 9.74 -2.67
CA ALA A 191 -12.97 8.60 -3.50
C ALA A 191 -11.97 7.44 -3.29
N PRO A 192 -12.37 6.19 -3.61
CA PRO A 192 -11.42 5.09 -3.76
C PRO A 192 -10.35 5.42 -4.80
N LYS A 193 -9.09 5.02 -4.56
CA LYS A 193 -8.01 5.31 -5.52
C LYS A 193 -8.24 4.67 -6.90
N ASN A 194 -8.86 3.50 -6.92
CA ASN A 194 -9.11 2.70 -8.13
C ASN A 194 -10.54 2.92 -8.70
N LEU A 195 -11.26 3.95 -8.25
CA LEU A 195 -12.53 4.37 -8.83
C LEU A 195 -12.31 4.73 -10.33
N PRO A 196 -13.16 4.31 -11.28
CA PRO A 196 -13.00 4.61 -12.70
C PRO A 196 -12.74 6.09 -13.01
N SER A 197 -13.52 7.03 -12.45
CA SER A 197 -13.28 8.47 -12.58
C SER A 197 -11.95 8.92 -11.96
N ALA A 198 -11.46 8.29 -10.90
CA ALA A 198 -10.15 8.62 -10.34
C ALA A 198 -9.00 8.20 -11.28
N LEU A 199 -9.12 7.06 -11.94
CA LEU A 199 -8.14 6.56 -12.90
C LEU A 199 -8.15 7.42 -14.18
N ILE A 200 -9.33 7.70 -14.72
CA ILE A 200 -9.50 8.57 -15.89
C ILE A 200 -9.12 10.03 -15.60
N PHE A 201 -9.38 10.55 -14.40
CA PHE A 201 -8.89 11.87 -13.99
C PHE A 201 -7.35 11.96 -14.05
N ASN A 202 -6.64 10.96 -13.52
CA ASN A 202 -5.17 10.95 -13.55
C ASN A 202 -4.64 10.90 -14.99
N LEU A 203 -5.21 10.04 -15.83
CA LEU A 203 -4.88 9.97 -17.26
C LEU A 203 -5.17 11.29 -17.99
N GLN A 204 -6.36 11.87 -17.83
CA GLN A 204 -6.74 13.11 -18.52
C GLN A 204 -5.90 14.31 -18.06
N ASN A 205 -5.53 14.34 -16.79
CA ASN A 205 -4.60 15.35 -16.26
C ASN A 205 -3.19 15.24 -16.88
N GLU A 206 -2.75 14.03 -17.27
CA GLU A 206 -1.51 13.81 -18.03
C GLU A 206 -1.68 14.14 -19.53
N ILE A 207 -2.79 13.72 -20.16
CA ILE A 207 -3.12 14.02 -21.57
C ILE A 207 -3.19 15.53 -21.82
N CYS A 208 -3.81 16.29 -20.91
CA CYS A 208 -3.85 17.76 -21.01
C CYS A 208 -2.45 18.40 -20.99
N THR A 209 -1.42 17.72 -20.46
CA THR A 209 -0.04 18.26 -20.42
C THR A 209 0.84 17.82 -21.59
N ILE A 210 0.30 17.06 -22.55
CA ILE A 210 1.04 16.68 -23.76
C ILE A 210 1.20 17.89 -24.67
N LYS A 211 2.43 18.13 -25.08
CA LYS A 211 2.85 19.11 -26.08
C LYS A 211 3.88 18.48 -27.02
N ASN A 212 4.18 19.17 -28.12
CA ASN A 212 5.24 18.80 -29.03
C ASN A 212 6.65 19.16 -28.45
N GLU A 213 7.70 18.48 -28.90
CA GLU A 213 9.09 18.75 -28.47
C GLU A 213 9.77 19.95 -29.16
N PHE A 214 9.33 20.27 -30.38
CA PHE A 214 9.92 21.29 -31.25
C PHE A 214 9.36 22.69 -30.97
N THR A 215 10.22 23.69 -31.14
CA THR A 215 9.94 25.09 -30.78
C THR A 215 8.91 25.78 -31.68
N GLU A 216 8.71 25.27 -32.90
CA GLU A 216 7.74 25.77 -33.88
C GLU A 216 6.29 25.43 -33.45
N PHE A 217 6.10 24.30 -32.76
CA PHE A 217 4.82 23.80 -32.28
C PHE A 217 4.54 24.17 -30.81
N LYS A 218 5.23 25.18 -30.27
CA LYS A 218 5.26 25.51 -28.83
C LYS A 218 3.89 25.81 -28.19
N ASN A 219 2.88 26.15 -29.00
CA ASN A 219 1.52 26.45 -28.58
C ASN A 219 0.51 25.33 -28.95
N TRP A 220 0.95 24.19 -29.50
CA TRP A 220 0.06 23.08 -29.81
C TRP A 220 -0.35 22.31 -28.56
N TRP A 221 -1.66 22.09 -28.42
CA TRP A 221 -2.29 21.29 -27.39
C TRP A 221 -3.48 20.54 -27.98
N LEU A 222 -3.85 19.41 -27.39
CA LEU A 222 -5.08 18.70 -27.76
C LEU A 222 -6.31 19.55 -27.41
N ASN A 223 -7.18 19.77 -28.40
CA ASN A 223 -8.43 20.52 -28.22
C ASN A 223 -9.52 19.65 -27.53
N ALA A 224 -10.67 20.27 -27.22
CA ALA A 224 -11.76 19.61 -26.50
C ALA A 224 -12.34 18.39 -27.21
N GLU A 225 -12.57 18.49 -28.51
CA GLU A 225 -13.06 17.40 -29.36
C GLU A 225 -12.06 16.24 -29.39
N GLN A 226 -10.79 16.52 -29.69
CA GLN A 226 -9.70 15.55 -29.73
C GLN A 226 -9.55 14.79 -28.40
N LYS A 227 -9.63 15.47 -27.25
CA LYS A 227 -9.58 14.79 -25.94
C LYS A 227 -10.82 13.95 -25.64
N SER A 228 -11.99 14.37 -26.11
CA SER A 228 -13.22 13.60 -26.00
C SER A 228 -13.15 12.32 -26.86
N GLU A 229 -12.66 12.43 -28.09
CA GLU A 229 -12.38 11.28 -28.97
C GLU A 229 -11.32 10.34 -28.39
N ILE A 230 -10.23 10.88 -27.83
CA ILE A 230 -9.19 10.10 -27.16
C ILE A 230 -9.77 9.36 -25.96
N LEU A 231 -10.63 9.99 -25.15
CA LEU A 231 -11.28 9.30 -24.03
C LEU A 231 -12.21 8.17 -24.51
N LYS A 232 -12.96 8.43 -25.58
CA LYS A 232 -13.87 7.45 -26.19
C LYS A 232 -13.10 6.28 -26.79
N PHE A 233 -11.93 6.53 -27.38
CA PHE A 233 -10.94 5.52 -27.79
C PHE A 233 -10.43 4.70 -26.60
N VAL A 234 -10.04 5.33 -25.49
CA VAL A 234 -9.59 4.62 -24.26
C VAL A 234 -10.67 3.67 -23.74
N PHE A 235 -11.94 4.10 -23.69
CA PHE A 235 -13.05 3.20 -23.33
C PHE A 235 -13.21 2.07 -24.34
N THR A 236 -13.18 2.37 -25.64
CA THR A 236 -13.31 1.37 -26.71
C THR A 236 -12.21 0.32 -26.65
N GLU A 237 -10.96 0.72 -26.41
CA GLU A 237 -9.81 -0.17 -26.31
C GLU A 237 -9.91 -1.09 -25.08
N LEU A 238 -10.32 -0.55 -23.92
CA LEU A 238 -10.53 -1.36 -22.71
C LEU A 238 -11.74 -2.31 -22.85
N PHE A 239 -12.84 -1.84 -23.43
CA PHE A 239 -14.05 -2.64 -23.68
C PHE A 239 -13.83 -3.71 -24.76
N ASN A 240 -12.88 -3.53 -25.66
CA ASN A 240 -12.55 -4.52 -26.71
C ASN A 240 -11.18 -5.19 -26.53
N TRP A 241 -10.55 -5.05 -25.36
CA TRP A 241 -9.25 -5.66 -25.06
C TRP A 241 -9.31 -7.19 -25.18
N LYS A 242 -8.61 -7.73 -26.19
CA LYS A 242 -8.65 -9.16 -26.58
C LYS A 242 -7.74 -10.04 -25.74
N ASP A 243 -6.61 -9.52 -25.26
CA ASP A 243 -5.62 -10.34 -24.57
C ASP A 243 -6.12 -10.77 -23.18
N LYS A 244 -5.77 -11.99 -22.74
CA LYS A 244 -6.14 -12.54 -21.41
C LYS A 244 -5.64 -11.68 -20.24
N THR A 245 -4.61 -10.86 -20.49
CA THR A 245 -3.92 -9.98 -19.55
C THR A 245 -3.72 -8.60 -20.17
N TYR A 246 -3.81 -7.55 -19.36
CA TYR A 246 -3.52 -6.18 -19.78
C TYR A 246 -2.03 -5.82 -19.64
N SER A 247 -1.53 -5.02 -20.58
CA SER A 247 -0.16 -4.50 -20.62
C SER A 247 -0.18 -2.99 -20.82
N ASP A 248 0.31 -2.24 -19.83
CA ASP A 248 0.48 -0.78 -19.91
C ASP A 248 1.34 -0.38 -21.12
N GLU A 249 2.32 -1.21 -21.50
CA GLU A 249 3.24 -0.94 -22.60
C GLU A 249 2.52 -0.97 -23.96
N LYS A 250 1.62 -1.95 -24.16
CA LYS A 250 0.80 -2.08 -25.37
C LYS A 250 -0.26 -0.98 -25.45
N PHE A 251 -0.94 -0.70 -24.33
CA PHE A 251 -1.93 0.38 -24.24
C PHE A 251 -1.30 1.76 -24.47
N ASN A 252 -0.17 2.04 -23.82
CA ASN A 252 0.53 3.32 -23.97
C ASN A 252 1.02 3.53 -25.41
N LYS A 253 1.47 2.47 -26.11
CA LYS A 253 1.81 2.57 -27.53
C LYS A 253 0.58 2.96 -28.37
N ASN A 254 -0.52 2.20 -28.27
CA ASN A 254 -1.74 2.47 -29.04
C ASN A 254 -2.28 3.89 -28.80
N LEU A 255 -2.25 4.36 -27.54
CA LEU A 255 -2.65 5.71 -27.17
C LEU A 255 -1.69 6.78 -27.73
N GLN A 256 -0.38 6.56 -27.68
CA GLN A 256 0.61 7.45 -28.31
C GLN A 256 0.39 7.55 -29.82
N ASP A 257 0.19 6.42 -30.51
CA ASP A 257 -0.02 6.37 -31.96
C ASP A 257 -1.30 7.12 -32.36
N LYS A 258 -2.38 7.03 -31.57
CA LYS A 258 -3.61 7.83 -31.75
C LYS A 258 -3.37 9.32 -31.53
N ILE A 259 -2.55 9.71 -30.57
CA ILE A 259 -2.22 11.12 -30.28
C ILE A 259 -1.29 11.72 -31.36
N LYS A 260 -0.28 10.97 -31.82
CA LYS A 260 0.63 11.36 -32.92
C LYS A 260 -0.14 11.74 -34.20
N LYS A 261 -1.25 11.06 -34.50
CA LYS A 261 -2.10 11.38 -35.67
C LYS A 261 -2.70 12.79 -35.63
N TYR A 262 -3.19 13.25 -34.47
CA TYR A 262 -3.71 14.62 -34.36
C TYR A 262 -2.61 15.68 -34.49
N LEU A 263 -1.40 15.39 -34.00
CA LEU A 263 -0.23 16.25 -34.18
C LEU A 263 0.20 16.33 -35.66
N LEU A 264 0.20 15.19 -36.37
CA LEU A 264 0.51 15.13 -37.81
C LEU A 264 -0.48 15.96 -38.64
N ASN A 265 -1.78 15.82 -38.38
CA ASN A 265 -2.82 16.61 -39.06
C ASN A 265 -2.63 18.12 -38.81
N PHE A 266 -2.36 18.53 -37.56
CA PHE A 266 -2.08 19.92 -37.24
C PHE A 266 -0.82 20.45 -37.98
N ALA A 267 0.22 19.62 -38.10
CA ALA A 267 1.44 20.00 -38.82
C ALA A 267 1.20 20.18 -40.34
N LEU A 268 0.41 19.29 -40.95
CA LEU A 268 -0.04 19.41 -42.34
C LEU A 268 -0.81 20.72 -42.58
N GLU A 269 -1.80 21.01 -41.73
CA GLU A 269 -2.70 22.16 -41.87
C GLU A 269 -1.99 23.52 -41.69
N ASN A 270 -0.99 23.60 -40.80
CA ASN A 270 -0.43 24.90 -40.37
C ASN A 270 0.96 25.22 -40.92
N PHE A 271 1.71 24.24 -41.45
CA PHE A 271 3.11 24.42 -41.86
C PHE A 271 3.38 24.08 -43.34
N ASN A 272 2.33 23.85 -44.13
CA ASN A 272 2.39 23.67 -45.59
C ASN A 272 3.39 22.57 -46.01
N LEU A 273 3.43 21.48 -45.23
CA LEU A 273 4.31 20.34 -45.46
C LEU A 273 3.78 19.50 -46.64
N ASN A 274 4.43 19.59 -47.80
CA ASN A 274 4.05 18.83 -49.00
C ASN A 274 3.93 17.32 -48.71
N GLU A 275 2.84 16.70 -49.17
CA GLU A 275 2.58 15.26 -48.98
C GLU A 275 3.73 14.36 -49.48
N GLU A 276 4.45 14.76 -50.54
CA GLU A 276 5.59 14.00 -51.07
C GLU A 276 6.81 13.98 -50.14
N ILE A 277 7.02 15.05 -49.36
CA ILE A 277 8.11 15.11 -48.37
C ILE A 277 7.78 14.17 -47.19
N LEU A 278 6.49 14.00 -46.89
CA LEU A 278 5.99 13.11 -45.84
C LEU A 278 5.90 11.65 -46.29
N LYS A 279 5.58 11.37 -47.56
CA LYS A 279 5.59 10.01 -48.16
C LYS A 279 7.00 9.40 -48.24
N ASN A 280 8.04 10.22 -48.37
CA ASN A 280 9.45 9.80 -48.40
C ASN A 280 10.15 9.83 -47.03
N ARG A 281 9.43 10.15 -45.95
CA ARG A 281 9.92 10.07 -44.57
C ARG A 281 9.22 8.94 -43.83
N ASP A 282 9.99 8.13 -43.13
CA ASP A 282 9.47 7.05 -42.30
C ASP A 282 8.86 7.63 -41.01
N LEU A 283 7.65 8.19 -41.09
CA LEU A 283 6.98 8.91 -40.01
C LEU A 283 6.66 8.05 -38.76
N GLU A 284 6.78 6.71 -38.85
CA GLU A 284 6.72 5.85 -37.67
C GLU A 284 8.03 5.90 -36.86
N ASN A 285 9.16 6.18 -37.53
CA ASN A 285 10.52 6.26 -36.97
C ASN A 285 11.12 7.69 -36.98
N ASP A 286 10.48 8.69 -37.61
CA ASP A 286 11.02 10.05 -37.72
C ASP A 286 10.81 10.84 -36.42
N THR A 287 11.91 11.08 -35.70
CA THR A 287 11.99 11.80 -34.41
C THR A 287 11.43 13.24 -34.42
N VAL A 288 10.98 13.75 -35.58
CA VAL A 288 10.44 15.09 -35.83
C VAL A 288 9.05 15.33 -35.22
N LEU A 289 8.31 14.27 -34.87
CA LEU A 289 6.99 14.37 -34.21
C LEU A 289 7.01 13.91 -32.74
N GLY A 290 8.09 14.27 -32.03
CA GLY A 290 8.26 14.00 -30.61
C GLY A 290 7.14 14.61 -29.74
N LEU A 291 6.63 13.82 -28.79
CA LEU A 291 5.67 14.24 -27.77
C LEU A 291 6.33 14.31 -26.39
N LYS A 292 6.05 15.36 -25.63
CA LYS A 292 6.55 15.57 -24.26
C LYS A 292 5.41 15.98 -23.35
N GLY A 293 5.30 15.37 -22.16
CA GLY A 293 4.22 15.71 -21.22
C GLY A 293 4.12 14.89 -19.94
N VAL A 294 4.75 13.71 -19.86
CA VAL A 294 4.63 12.80 -18.69
C VAL A 294 6.02 12.44 -18.13
N LYS A 295 6.08 11.59 -17.10
CA LYS A 295 7.31 11.27 -16.33
C LYS A 295 8.45 10.78 -17.23
N TYR A 296 9.42 11.66 -17.47
CA TYR A 296 10.65 11.27 -18.15
C TYR A 296 11.55 10.48 -17.20
N TYR A 297 11.84 9.23 -17.54
CA TYR A 297 13.02 8.53 -17.00
C TYR A 297 14.18 8.76 -17.94
N GLU A 298 15.30 9.26 -17.43
CA GLU A 298 16.59 9.21 -18.13
C GLU A 298 16.96 7.74 -18.38
N LYS A 299 16.60 7.21 -19.56
CA LYS A 299 17.27 6.03 -20.12
C LYS A 299 18.68 6.48 -20.49
N SER A 300 19.69 5.82 -19.96
CA SER A 300 21.11 6.12 -20.20
C SER A 300 21.59 5.58 -21.57
N ASN A 301 20.82 5.86 -22.63
CA ASN A 301 21.04 5.68 -24.08
C ASN A 301 19.68 5.40 -24.75
N ALA A 302 19.08 6.41 -25.39
CA ALA A 302 18.00 6.26 -26.38
C ALA A 302 17.84 7.56 -27.19
N THR A 303 17.32 7.43 -28.42
CA THR A 303 16.84 8.52 -29.29
C THR A 303 15.63 9.24 -28.69
N ALA A 304 15.17 10.30 -29.34
CA ALA A 304 14.08 11.17 -28.86
C ALA A 304 12.72 10.47 -28.65
N ASP A 305 12.52 9.26 -29.19
CA ASP A 305 11.32 8.41 -29.01
C ASP A 305 11.14 7.81 -27.59
N ALA A 306 11.37 8.63 -26.56
CA ALA A 306 11.17 8.25 -25.17
C ALA A 306 9.66 8.10 -24.87
N ALA A 307 9.13 6.91 -25.16
CA ALA A 307 7.73 6.53 -25.01
C ALA A 307 7.05 7.12 -23.75
N LEU A 308 5.97 7.87 -23.96
CA LEU A 308 5.17 8.48 -22.89
C LEU A 308 4.59 7.40 -21.96
N GLU A 309 5.03 7.40 -20.70
CA GLU A 309 4.50 6.51 -19.67
C GLU A 309 3.32 7.16 -18.93
N PHE A 310 2.10 6.75 -19.30
CA PHE A 310 0.85 7.19 -18.65
C PHE A 310 0.56 6.43 -17.34
N SER A 311 -0.31 7.01 -16.52
CA SER A 311 -0.88 6.39 -15.34
C SER A 311 -1.65 5.10 -15.68
N SER A 312 -1.22 3.99 -15.08
CA SER A 312 -1.72 2.64 -15.39
C SER A 312 -3.24 2.48 -15.24
N LEU A 313 -3.89 2.01 -16.30
CA LEU A 313 -5.32 1.66 -16.30
C LEU A 313 -5.56 0.18 -15.96
N LYS A 314 -4.53 -0.58 -15.56
CA LYS A 314 -4.67 -1.99 -15.16
C LYS A 314 -5.82 -2.25 -14.16
N PRO A 315 -6.06 -1.41 -13.12
CA PRO A 315 -7.19 -1.62 -12.21
C PRO A 315 -8.55 -1.45 -12.91
N LEU A 316 -8.68 -0.52 -13.85
CA LEU A 316 -9.89 -0.31 -14.64
C LEU A 316 -10.12 -1.47 -15.63
N TYR A 317 -9.06 -1.98 -16.27
CA TYR A 317 -9.16 -3.20 -17.08
C TYR A 317 -9.63 -4.41 -16.26
N VAL A 318 -9.07 -4.63 -15.05
CA VAL A 318 -9.49 -5.75 -14.19
C VAL A 318 -10.97 -5.63 -13.81
N PHE A 319 -11.44 -4.41 -13.52
CA PHE A 319 -12.85 -4.15 -13.28
C PHE A 319 -13.74 -4.41 -14.51
N ILE A 320 -13.36 -3.89 -15.68
CA ILE A 320 -14.04 -4.12 -16.96
C ILE A 320 -14.09 -5.60 -17.33
N LYS A 321 -12.99 -6.34 -17.14
CA LYS A 321 -12.91 -7.79 -17.36
C LYS A 321 -13.87 -8.55 -16.45
N PHE A 322 -13.94 -8.19 -15.17
CA PHE A 322 -14.90 -8.77 -14.23
C PHE A 322 -16.36 -8.52 -14.65
N LEU A 323 -16.71 -7.32 -15.11
CA LEU A 323 -18.07 -7.04 -15.60
C LEU A 323 -18.42 -7.91 -16.82
N LYS A 324 -17.46 -8.13 -17.75
CA LYS A 324 -17.62 -9.09 -18.86
C LYS A 324 -17.76 -10.55 -18.39
N GLU A 325 -16.99 -10.97 -17.38
CA GLU A 325 -17.12 -12.30 -16.76
C GLU A 325 -18.52 -12.50 -16.14
N LYS A 326 -19.16 -11.42 -15.68
CA LYS A 326 -20.56 -11.35 -15.25
C LYS A 326 -21.56 -11.15 -16.40
N LYS A 327 -21.15 -11.40 -17.65
CA LYS A 327 -21.95 -11.29 -18.89
C LYS A 327 -22.50 -9.89 -19.21
N LEU A 328 -21.89 -8.83 -18.66
CA LEU A 328 -22.28 -7.45 -18.95
C LEU A 328 -21.49 -6.93 -20.16
N ASP A 329 -22.14 -6.81 -21.33
CA ASP A 329 -21.50 -6.31 -22.56
C ASP A 329 -21.34 -4.78 -22.53
N LEU A 330 -20.19 -4.28 -22.12
CA LEU A 330 -19.96 -2.85 -21.96
C LEU A 330 -19.99 -2.02 -23.27
N ASN A 331 -20.10 -2.64 -24.46
CA ASN A 331 -20.07 -1.89 -25.72
C ASN A 331 -21.28 -0.95 -25.91
N TYR A 332 -22.44 -1.22 -25.31
CA TYR A 332 -23.58 -0.28 -25.36
C TYR A 332 -23.27 1.10 -24.76
N LEU A 333 -22.32 1.17 -23.81
CA LEU A 333 -21.90 2.43 -23.20
C LEU A 333 -21.21 3.37 -24.21
N LEU A 334 -20.64 2.85 -25.30
CA LEU A 334 -19.94 3.67 -26.30
C LEU A 334 -20.89 4.62 -27.06
N GLY A 335 -22.21 4.39 -26.99
CA GLY A 335 -23.22 5.33 -27.50
C GLY A 335 -23.47 6.55 -26.60
N LEU A 336 -23.00 6.53 -25.35
CA LEU A 336 -23.22 7.59 -24.35
C LEU A 336 -22.11 8.65 -24.39
N GLU A 337 -22.34 9.74 -23.64
CA GLU A 337 -21.31 10.74 -23.35
C GLU A 337 -20.24 10.20 -22.39
N ASN A 338 -19.00 10.66 -22.56
CA ASN A 338 -17.85 10.18 -21.78
C ASN A 338 -18.06 10.27 -20.25
N THR A 339 -18.76 11.31 -19.79
CA THR A 339 -19.12 11.51 -18.37
C THR A 339 -20.22 10.56 -17.87
N GLU A 340 -21.10 10.11 -18.76
CA GLU A 340 -22.16 9.15 -18.44
C GLU A 340 -21.61 7.72 -18.33
N ILE A 341 -20.66 7.35 -19.21
CA ILE A 341 -19.87 6.12 -19.10
C ILE A 341 -19.17 6.07 -17.74
N LEU A 342 -18.52 7.17 -17.34
CA LEU A 342 -17.88 7.30 -16.03
C LEU A 342 -18.87 7.17 -14.88
N TYR A 343 -20.02 7.86 -14.94
CA TYR A 343 -21.05 7.78 -13.91
C TYR A 343 -21.57 6.34 -13.74
N PHE A 344 -21.81 5.61 -14.84
CA PHE A 344 -22.21 4.21 -14.82
C PHE A 344 -21.14 3.33 -14.15
N LEU A 345 -19.90 3.37 -14.63
CA LEU A 345 -18.80 2.55 -14.14
C LEU A 345 -18.47 2.84 -12.67
N ASP A 346 -18.39 4.11 -12.27
CA ASP A 346 -18.20 4.52 -10.87
C ASP A 346 -19.29 3.97 -9.97
N SER A 347 -20.54 4.01 -10.44
CA SER A 347 -21.66 3.63 -9.61
C SER A 347 -21.68 2.12 -9.39
N ILE A 348 -21.45 1.30 -10.42
CA ILE A 348 -21.25 -0.16 -10.24
C ILE A 348 -20.06 -0.44 -9.32
N TYR A 349 -18.93 0.26 -9.52
CA TYR A 349 -17.73 0.09 -8.69
C TYR A 349 -18.02 0.34 -7.21
N LEU A 350 -18.74 1.43 -6.90
CA LEU A 350 -19.14 1.77 -5.53
C LEU A 350 -20.20 0.80 -4.96
N ALA A 351 -21.12 0.28 -5.76
CA ALA A 351 -22.11 -0.73 -5.34
C ALA A 351 -21.45 -2.01 -4.84
N ILE A 352 -20.54 -2.56 -5.65
CA ILE A 352 -19.75 -3.75 -5.31
C ILE A 352 -18.90 -3.48 -4.07
N SER A 353 -18.28 -2.31 -4.00
CA SER A 353 -17.33 -2.00 -2.94
C SER A 353 -18.00 -1.75 -1.57
N TYR A 354 -19.09 -0.96 -1.48
CA TYR A 354 -19.58 -0.48 -0.18
C TYR A 354 -20.51 -1.44 0.59
N SER A 355 -21.43 -2.17 -0.04
CA SER A 355 -22.42 -2.92 0.74
C SER A 355 -22.02 -4.38 0.98
N SER A 356 -21.88 -4.76 2.25
CA SER A 356 -21.69 -6.16 2.69
C SER A 356 -22.98 -7.02 2.64
N ASP A 357 -24.11 -6.43 2.25
CA ASP A 357 -25.43 -7.08 2.11
C ASP A 357 -25.85 -7.11 0.63
N SER A 358 -26.05 -8.31 0.08
CA SER A 358 -26.45 -8.50 -1.33
C SER A 358 -27.81 -7.87 -1.65
N LYS A 359 -28.78 -7.92 -0.72
CA LYS A 359 -30.12 -7.34 -0.97
C LYS A 359 -30.07 -5.81 -1.08
N GLN A 360 -29.19 -5.18 -0.30
CA GLN A 360 -28.96 -3.73 -0.38
C GLN A 360 -28.16 -3.34 -1.64
N ARG A 361 -27.19 -4.16 -2.08
CA ARG A 361 -26.49 -3.93 -3.36
C ARG A 361 -27.47 -3.95 -4.53
N ASN A 362 -28.30 -4.99 -4.61
CA ASN A 362 -29.21 -5.20 -5.72
C ASN A 362 -30.23 -4.06 -5.82
N LYS A 363 -30.88 -3.70 -4.70
CA LYS A 363 -31.83 -2.57 -4.67
C LYS A 363 -31.21 -1.22 -5.06
N TRP A 364 -29.93 -0.99 -4.72
CA TRP A 364 -29.22 0.22 -5.14
C TRP A 364 -28.85 0.17 -6.63
N PHE A 365 -28.41 -0.98 -7.13
CA PHE A 365 -28.08 -1.19 -8.53
C PHE A 365 -29.32 -1.12 -9.45
N GLU A 366 -30.46 -1.67 -9.03
CA GLU A 366 -31.76 -1.48 -9.70
C GLU A 366 -32.15 -0.01 -9.82
N LYS A 367 -31.94 0.80 -8.77
CA LYS A 367 -32.21 2.23 -8.80
C LYS A 367 -31.31 2.95 -9.81
N LEU A 368 -30.01 2.66 -9.80
CA LEU A 368 -29.04 3.17 -10.75
C LEU A 368 -29.41 2.80 -12.21
N LEU A 369 -29.75 1.54 -12.44
CA LEU A 369 -30.17 1.08 -13.77
C LEU A 369 -31.44 1.82 -14.21
N LYS A 370 -32.45 1.96 -13.36
CA LYS A 370 -33.68 2.72 -13.67
C LYS A 370 -33.43 4.21 -13.96
N GLU A 371 -32.41 4.82 -13.35
CA GLU A 371 -32.01 6.21 -13.64
C GLU A 371 -31.30 6.37 -15.00
N LEU A 372 -30.55 5.37 -15.45
CA LEU A 372 -29.77 5.41 -16.69
C LEU A 372 -30.47 4.77 -17.89
N TYR A 373 -31.44 3.89 -17.62
CA TYR A 373 -32.27 3.19 -18.61
C TYR A 373 -32.88 4.11 -19.68
N PRO A 374 -33.44 5.31 -19.37
CA PRO A 374 -34.04 6.17 -20.40
C PRO A 374 -33.06 6.75 -21.42
N LYS A 375 -31.75 6.72 -21.13
CA LYS A 375 -30.69 7.31 -21.97
C LYS A 375 -30.02 6.31 -22.91
N ILE A 376 -30.10 5.01 -22.58
CA ILE A 376 -29.57 3.94 -23.43
C ILE A 376 -30.61 3.68 -24.53
N LYS A 377 -30.46 4.35 -25.68
CA LYS A 377 -31.40 4.24 -26.81
C LYS A 377 -31.52 2.80 -27.32
N ASN A 378 -32.67 2.19 -27.02
CA ASN A 378 -33.33 1.03 -27.64
C ASN A 378 -32.53 -0.26 -27.94
N ASN A 379 -33.24 -1.38 -27.73
CA ASN A 379 -32.92 -2.74 -28.19
C ASN A 379 -31.77 -3.47 -27.47
N ASN A 380 -31.91 -3.67 -26.16
CA ASN A 380 -31.95 -5.03 -25.56
C ASN A 380 -32.29 -5.00 -24.06
N LEU A 381 -33.57 -5.25 -23.75
CA LEU A 381 -34.13 -5.27 -22.40
C LEU A 381 -33.68 -6.50 -21.57
N GLU A 382 -33.32 -7.62 -22.22
CA GLU A 382 -33.08 -8.92 -21.57
C GLU A 382 -31.93 -8.95 -20.54
N ILE A 383 -30.96 -8.03 -20.65
CA ILE A 383 -29.85 -7.90 -19.68
C ILE A 383 -30.37 -7.36 -18.32
N ILE A 384 -31.47 -6.61 -18.33
CA ILE A 384 -31.99 -5.87 -17.17
C ILE A 384 -32.94 -6.74 -16.32
N GLU A 385 -33.64 -7.69 -16.93
CA GLU A 385 -34.57 -8.58 -16.21
C GLU A 385 -33.85 -9.67 -15.40
N ASN A 386 -32.60 -10.00 -15.73
CA ASN A 386 -31.78 -11.01 -15.03
C ASN A 386 -30.90 -10.43 -13.90
N VAL A 387 -31.17 -9.20 -13.45
CA VAL A 387 -30.29 -8.43 -12.54
C VAL A 387 -30.25 -8.94 -11.09
N GLU A 388 -31.21 -9.74 -10.64
CA GLU A 388 -31.36 -10.13 -9.22
C GLU A 388 -30.14 -10.84 -8.60
N TYR A 389 -29.18 -11.37 -9.39
CA TYR A 389 -28.05 -12.16 -8.86
C TYR A 389 -26.66 -11.84 -9.45
N ILE A 390 -26.44 -10.66 -10.07
CA ILE A 390 -25.17 -10.38 -10.76
C ILE A 390 -23.94 -10.34 -9.82
N PHE A 391 -24.05 -9.73 -8.63
CA PHE A 391 -22.88 -9.47 -7.74
C PHE A 391 -22.96 -10.20 -6.39
N GLU A 392 -22.18 -11.27 -6.25
CA GLU A 392 -22.10 -12.07 -5.03
C GLU A 392 -21.31 -11.35 -3.92
N ILE A 393 -21.44 -11.81 -2.67
CA ILE A 393 -20.66 -11.26 -1.54
C ILE A 393 -19.15 -11.58 -1.72
N THR A 394 -18.84 -12.72 -2.36
CA THR A 394 -17.48 -13.19 -2.71
C THR A 394 -16.75 -12.24 -3.66
N ASP A 395 -17.46 -11.49 -4.50
CA ASP A 395 -16.85 -10.60 -5.49
C ASP A 395 -16.17 -9.36 -4.85
N GLN A 396 -16.49 -9.04 -3.59
CA GLN A 396 -15.82 -7.96 -2.85
C GLN A 396 -14.34 -8.27 -2.59
N GLU A 397 -13.94 -9.54 -2.52
CA GLU A 397 -12.55 -9.95 -2.23
C GLU A 397 -11.63 -9.78 -3.45
N LYS A 398 -12.20 -9.69 -4.67
CA LYS A 398 -11.46 -9.53 -5.94
C LYS A 398 -10.95 -8.10 -6.16
N PHE A 399 -11.61 -7.12 -5.56
CA PHE A 399 -11.25 -5.71 -5.69
C PHE A 399 -10.51 -5.26 -4.43
N GLU A 400 -9.26 -4.78 -4.58
CA GLU A 400 -8.49 -4.22 -3.46
C GLU A 400 -9.35 -3.20 -2.70
N SER A 401 -9.87 -3.62 -1.55
CA SER A 401 -10.73 -2.79 -0.71
C SER A 401 -10.06 -1.46 -0.35
N PHE A 402 -10.89 -0.48 0.04
CA PHE A 402 -10.65 0.97 0.30
C PHE A 402 -9.40 1.42 1.11
N SER A 403 -8.46 0.53 1.42
CA SER A 403 -7.11 0.79 1.95
C SER A 403 -6.35 1.98 1.34
N LYS A 404 -6.68 2.39 0.11
CA LYS A 404 -6.10 3.54 -0.58
C LYS A 404 -7.20 4.43 -1.17
N THR A 405 -7.27 5.67 -0.71
CA THR A 405 -8.15 6.72 -1.24
C THR A 405 -7.38 7.64 -2.19
N HIS A 406 -8.08 8.33 -3.09
CA HIS A 406 -7.54 9.49 -3.81
C HIS A 406 -7.43 10.70 -2.85
N SER A 407 -6.90 11.83 -3.30
CA SER A 407 -6.99 13.13 -2.60
C SER A 407 -8.31 13.88 -2.85
N LEU A 408 -9.11 13.39 -3.80
CA LEU A 408 -10.34 14.01 -4.31
C LEU A 408 -11.55 13.08 -4.09
N SER A 409 -12.76 13.64 -4.05
CA SER A 409 -14.04 12.91 -3.96
C SER A 409 -14.56 12.52 -5.35
N LYS A 410 -15.60 11.66 -5.42
CA LYS A 410 -16.33 11.40 -6.68
C LYS A 410 -16.88 12.72 -7.23
N GLU A 411 -17.47 13.53 -6.37
CA GLU A 411 -18.01 14.84 -6.75
C GLU A 411 -16.94 15.76 -7.34
N ALA A 412 -15.73 15.80 -6.78
CA ALA A 412 -14.64 16.56 -7.38
C ALA A 412 -14.31 16.10 -8.81
N PHE A 413 -14.37 14.79 -9.12
CA PHE A 413 -14.16 14.31 -10.48
C PHE A 413 -15.29 14.71 -11.44
N ASN A 414 -16.55 14.69 -10.97
CA ASN A 414 -17.71 15.14 -11.75
C ASN A 414 -17.52 16.58 -12.27
N HIS A 415 -16.94 17.47 -11.46
CA HIS A 415 -16.66 18.86 -11.85
C HIS A 415 -15.34 19.02 -12.63
N ILE A 416 -14.26 18.33 -12.24
CA ILE A 416 -12.93 18.57 -12.82
C ILE A 416 -12.73 17.89 -14.19
N ILE A 417 -13.28 16.68 -14.41
CA ILE A 417 -13.08 15.96 -15.68
C ILE A 417 -13.65 16.75 -16.88
N PRO A 418 -14.87 17.31 -16.84
CA PRO A 418 -15.36 18.19 -17.90
C PRO A 418 -14.48 19.42 -18.14
N LEU A 419 -13.92 20.03 -17.09
CA LEU A 419 -13.02 21.18 -17.22
C LEU A 419 -11.68 20.79 -17.87
N LEU A 420 -11.14 19.61 -17.58
CA LEU A 420 -9.96 19.06 -18.27
C LEU A 420 -10.26 18.78 -19.74
N LEU A 421 -11.41 18.17 -20.05
CA LEU A 421 -11.85 17.90 -21.42
C LEU A 421 -12.06 19.20 -22.22
N ASN A 422 -12.70 20.23 -21.66
CA ASN A 422 -13.03 21.44 -22.41
C ASN A 422 -11.88 22.47 -22.53
N ASN A 423 -10.75 22.26 -21.84
CA ASN A 423 -9.63 23.20 -21.78
C ASN A 423 -8.65 23.08 -22.97
N ASN A 424 -8.62 24.05 -23.88
CA ASN A 424 -7.72 24.02 -25.05
C ASN A 424 -6.29 24.57 -24.79
N GLU A 425 -5.97 24.98 -23.55
CA GLU A 425 -4.73 25.71 -23.21
C GLU A 425 -3.69 24.87 -22.44
N GLY A 426 -3.78 23.54 -22.48
CA GLY A 426 -2.81 22.65 -21.82
C GLY A 426 -2.84 22.64 -20.28
N LYS A 427 -3.76 23.39 -19.68
CA LYS A 427 -3.93 23.52 -18.22
C LYS A 427 -4.30 22.19 -17.57
N ASN A 428 -3.40 21.66 -16.74
CA ASN A 428 -3.71 20.55 -15.84
C ASN A 428 -4.54 21.01 -14.62
N TYR A 429 -4.95 20.06 -13.77
CA TYR A 429 -5.74 20.34 -12.57
C TYR A 429 -5.12 21.42 -11.65
N GLU A 430 -3.80 21.42 -11.47
CA GLU A 430 -3.14 22.41 -10.60
C GLU A 430 -3.21 23.81 -11.20
N SER A 431 -3.04 23.94 -12.53
CA SER A 431 -3.26 25.21 -13.23
C SER A 431 -4.73 25.64 -13.18
N LEU A 432 -5.66 24.70 -13.37
CA LEU A 432 -7.11 24.98 -13.36
C LEU A 432 -7.60 25.48 -12.00
N LYS A 433 -7.00 25.06 -10.87
CA LYS A 433 -7.29 25.65 -9.54
C LYS A 433 -7.08 27.16 -9.46
N HIS A 434 -6.19 27.71 -10.28
CA HIS A 434 -5.86 29.14 -10.26
C HIS A 434 -6.49 29.92 -11.41
N SER A 435 -6.77 29.28 -12.54
CA SER A 435 -7.37 29.93 -13.72
C SER A 435 -8.90 29.81 -13.83
N ASN A 436 -9.51 28.76 -13.28
CA ASN A 436 -10.97 28.61 -13.28
C ASN A 436 -11.55 29.26 -12.01
N GLU A 437 -12.53 30.16 -12.17
CA GLU A 437 -13.08 30.91 -11.04
C GLU A 437 -13.69 30.04 -9.95
N GLU A 438 -14.40 28.97 -10.29
CA GLU A 438 -15.07 28.13 -9.29
C GLU A 438 -14.04 27.34 -8.48
N LEU A 439 -13.09 26.68 -9.17
CA LEU A 439 -12.00 25.96 -8.51
C LEU A 439 -11.13 26.90 -7.68
N LYS A 440 -10.91 28.12 -8.14
CA LYS A 440 -10.21 29.19 -7.41
C LYS A 440 -10.97 29.60 -6.16
N LYS A 441 -12.26 29.96 -6.28
CA LYS A 441 -13.14 30.31 -5.14
C LYS A 441 -13.18 29.21 -4.09
N ARG A 442 -13.25 27.93 -4.49
CA ARG A 442 -13.18 26.77 -3.58
C ARG A 442 -11.81 26.62 -2.91
N THR A 443 -10.72 26.73 -3.68
CA THR A 443 -9.34 26.63 -3.18
C THR A 443 -9.00 27.76 -2.21
N GLU A 444 -9.41 29.00 -2.53
CA GLU A 444 -9.25 30.20 -1.71
C GLU A 444 -10.14 30.16 -0.47
N LYS A 445 -11.39 29.69 -0.54
CA LYS A 445 -12.26 29.49 0.65
C LYS A 445 -11.63 28.55 1.67
N ALA A 446 -10.99 27.47 1.19
CA ALA A 446 -10.24 26.54 2.03
C ALA A 446 -8.92 27.14 2.58
N GLU A 447 -8.35 28.18 1.96
CA GLU A 447 -7.23 28.96 2.53
C GLU A 447 -7.73 30.00 3.53
N LEU A 448 -8.85 30.67 3.25
CA LEU A 448 -9.52 31.65 4.11
C LEU A 448 -9.99 31.02 5.43
N LYS A 449 -10.51 29.78 5.42
CA LYS A 449 -10.81 29.01 6.66
C LYS A 449 -9.58 28.81 7.57
N ALA A 450 -8.37 28.82 7.01
CA ALA A 450 -7.12 28.71 7.77
C ALA A 450 -6.53 30.08 8.17
N GLN A 451 -7.13 31.19 7.73
CA GLN A 451 -6.80 32.52 8.24
C GLN A 451 -7.53 32.74 9.57
N GLN A 452 -6.80 33.20 10.58
CA GLN A 452 -7.41 33.54 11.86
C GLN A 452 -7.39 35.06 12.11
N ASN A 453 -8.56 35.61 12.39
CA ASN A 453 -8.73 36.98 12.89
C ASN A 453 -8.46 37.05 14.40
N GLN A 454 -7.46 36.32 14.90
CA GLN A 454 -7.16 36.21 16.33
C GLN A 454 -5.67 36.36 16.62
N LYS A 455 -5.37 36.98 17.77
CA LYS A 455 -4.01 37.29 18.24
C LYS A 455 -3.13 36.06 18.53
N TYR A 456 -3.72 34.91 18.82
CA TYR A 456 -3.02 33.68 19.20
C TYR A 456 -3.45 32.52 18.29
N LEU A 457 -2.51 31.68 17.88
CA LEU A 457 -2.77 30.52 17.02
C LEU A 457 -3.72 29.53 17.70
N LYS A 458 -4.82 29.18 17.02
CA LYS A 458 -5.73 28.08 17.41
C LYS A 458 -5.14 26.72 17.05
N ASP A 459 -5.52 25.69 17.80
CA ASP A 459 -5.12 24.29 17.59
C ASP A 459 -6.27 23.38 17.13
N ASN A 460 -7.50 23.89 17.00
CA ASN A 460 -8.68 23.10 16.61
C ASN A 460 -8.47 22.26 15.33
N PHE A 461 -7.75 22.78 14.33
CA PHE A 461 -7.44 22.08 13.08
C PHE A 461 -6.68 20.75 13.30
N LEU A 462 -5.95 20.60 14.42
CA LEU A 462 -5.26 19.35 14.78
C LEU A 462 -6.21 18.27 15.29
N LYS A 463 -7.45 18.60 15.69
CA LYS A 463 -8.45 17.59 16.07
C LYS A 463 -8.85 16.79 14.83
N GLU A 464 -9.24 17.48 13.77
CA GLU A 464 -9.67 16.93 12.48
C GLU A 464 -8.52 16.39 11.62
N ALA A 465 -7.29 16.90 11.80
CA ALA A 465 -6.13 16.45 11.03
C ALA A 465 -5.88 14.93 11.15
N LEU A 466 -5.84 14.21 10.03
CA LEU A 466 -5.45 12.79 9.95
C LEU A 466 -3.93 12.61 10.02
N VAL A 467 -3.32 13.08 11.12
CA VAL A 467 -1.89 12.92 11.39
C VAL A 467 -1.65 12.13 12.68
N PRO A 468 -0.51 11.41 12.80
CA PRO A 468 -0.19 10.64 13.99
C PRO A 468 -0.13 11.48 15.27
N LEU A 469 -0.45 10.84 16.41
CA LEU A 469 -0.56 11.53 17.69
C LEU A 469 0.71 12.30 18.10
N SER A 470 1.91 11.76 17.84
CA SER A 470 3.17 12.47 18.14
C SER A 470 3.38 13.72 17.28
N VAL A 471 2.88 13.73 16.03
CA VAL A 471 2.87 14.92 15.17
C VAL A 471 1.87 15.94 15.73
N LYS A 472 0.65 15.52 16.09
CA LYS A 472 -0.33 16.39 16.76
C LYS A 472 0.27 17.03 18.02
N THR A 473 0.87 16.23 18.91
CA THR A 473 1.53 16.71 20.13
C THR A 473 2.66 17.69 19.83
N SER A 474 3.50 17.42 18.83
CA SER A 474 4.62 18.30 18.47
C SER A 474 4.13 19.67 17.97
N VAL A 475 3.11 19.69 17.10
CA VAL A 475 2.52 20.95 16.59
C VAL A 475 1.76 21.68 17.70
N LEU A 476 1.04 20.98 18.58
CA LEU A 476 0.40 21.55 19.77
C LEU A 476 1.40 22.30 20.66
N GLN A 477 2.56 21.70 20.94
CA GLN A 477 3.58 22.36 21.76
C GLN A 477 4.23 23.55 21.04
N ALA A 478 4.47 23.45 19.73
CA ALA A 478 4.95 24.58 18.93
C ALA A 478 3.97 25.77 18.96
N ILE A 479 2.66 25.51 18.80
CA ILE A 479 1.59 26.52 18.92
C ILE A 479 1.59 27.15 20.31
N LYS A 480 1.68 26.35 21.39
CA LYS A 480 1.73 26.85 22.77
C LYS A 480 2.93 27.75 23.02
N ILE A 481 4.12 27.33 22.59
CA ILE A 481 5.36 28.12 22.73
C ILE A 481 5.24 29.43 21.94
N PHE A 482 4.80 29.37 20.68
CA PHE A 482 4.63 30.56 19.84
C PHE A 482 3.62 31.55 20.41
N ASN A 483 2.49 31.07 20.96
CA ASN A 483 1.52 31.90 21.64
C ASN A 483 2.07 32.57 22.90
N GLN A 484 2.95 31.90 23.66
CA GLN A 484 3.65 32.53 24.80
C GLN A 484 4.69 33.57 24.34
N ILE A 485 5.39 33.32 23.23
CA ILE A 485 6.30 34.31 22.61
C ILE A 485 5.51 35.57 22.23
N ILE A 486 4.36 35.43 21.55
CA ILE A 486 3.47 36.57 21.23
C ILE A 486 2.99 37.27 22.50
N LYS A 487 2.61 36.52 23.55
CA LYS A 487 2.09 37.08 24.81
C LYS A 487 3.14 37.91 25.54
N ASN A 488 4.37 37.43 25.63
CA ASN A 488 5.44 38.05 26.41
C ASN A 488 6.20 39.14 25.63
N PHE A 489 6.45 38.91 24.34
CA PHE A 489 7.34 39.75 23.53
C PHE A 489 6.62 40.57 22.45
N GLY A 490 5.43 40.16 22.00
CA GLY A 490 4.67 40.82 20.92
C GLY A 490 4.09 42.20 21.25
N LYS A 491 4.36 42.75 22.46
CA LYS A 491 4.16 44.17 22.78
C LYS A 491 5.43 45.03 22.59
N LYS A 492 6.61 44.42 22.59
CA LYS A 492 7.92 45.09 22.63
C LYS A 492 8.74 44.90 21.35
N TYR A 493 8.54 43.78 20.65
CA TYR A 493 9.29 43.41 19.44
C TYR A 493 8.33 43.01 18.32
N GLU A 494 8.61 43.46 17.10
CA GLU A 494 7.92 42.99 15.88
C GLU A 494 8.53 41.64 15.44
N ILE A 495 7.67 40.64 15.22
CA ILE A 495 8.09 39.34 14.69
C ILE A 495 8.08 39.43 13.16
N SER A 496 9.22 39.82 12.57
CA SER A 496 9.37 39.97 11.12
C SER A 496 9.28 38.65 10.35
N GLN A 497 9.76 37.55 10.93
CA GLN A 497 9.77 36.23 10.31
C GLN A 497 9.69 35.12 11.37
N VAL A 498 9.01 34.01 11.03
CA VAL A 498 9.03 32.76 11.79
C VAL A 498 9.65 31.68 10.91
N VAL A 499 10.82 31.17 11.29
CA VAL A 499 11.49 30.08 10.58
C VAL A 499 11.11 28.75 11.24
N ILE A 500 10.50 27.85 10.47
CA ILE A 500 10.15 26.51 10.93
C ILE A 500 11.01 25.50 10.15
N GLU A 501 11.93 24.84 10.84
CA GLU A 501 12.65 23.71 10.27
C GLU A 501 11.68 22.55 10.06
N MET A 502 11.58 22.08 8.82
CA MET A 502 10.78 20.91 8.49
C MET A 502 11.69 19.71 8.23
N ALA A 503 11.47 18.63 8.97
CA ALA A 503 12.02 17.32 8.65
C ALA A 503 11.36 16.80 7.36
N ARG A 504 11.82 17.28 6.20
CA ARG A 504 11.50 16.67 4.91
C ARG A 504 12.26 15.36 4.84
N GLU A 505 11.55 14.25 4.63
CA GLU A 505 12.14 13.19 3.83
C GLU A 505 12.55 13.84 2.51
N LEU A 506 13.86 13.89 2.23
CA LEU A 506 14.33 13.81 0.85
C LEU A 506 13.57 12.61 0.26
N THR A 507 12.81 12.86 -0.79
CA THR A 507 11.69 11.99 -1.20
C THR A 507 12.12 10.55 -1.49
N LYS A 508 11.14 9.65 -1.62
CA LYS A 508 11.39 8.20 -1.78
C LYS A 508 11.97 7.71 -3.13
N PRO A 509 12.30 8.52 -4.17
CA PRO A 509 13.06 8.04 -5.31
C PRO A 509 14.33 7.22 -5.05
N ASN A 510 15.01 7.25 -3.89
CA ASN A 510 16.09 6.25 -3.67
C ASN A 510 15.55 4.81 -3.50
N LEU A 511 14.38 4.63 -2.89
CA LEU A 511 13.76 3.32 -2.65
C LEU A 511 12.79 2.94 -3.79
N GLU A 512 12.15 3.92 -4.42
CA GLU A 512 11.34 3.72 -5.62
C GLU A 512 12.22 3.53 -6.88
N LYS A 513 13.45 4.09 -6.94
CA LYS A 513 14.40 3.74 -8.03
C LYS A 513 14.85 2.29 -7.96
N LEU A 514 15.05 1.69 -6.79
CA LEU A 514 15.39 0.27 -6.68
C LEU A 514 14.29 -0.67 -7.25
N LEU A 515 13.10 -0.14 -7.55
CA LEU A 515 11.97 -0.85 -8.14
C LEU A 515 11.76 -0.57 -9.64
N THR A 516 12.59 0.25 -10.30
CA THR A 516 12.44 0.48 -11.74
C THR A 516 12.82 -0.78 -12.53
N LYS A 517 12.13 -1.03 -13.67
CA LYS A 517 12.42 -2.13 -14.60
C LYS A 517 13.93 -2.21 -14.94
N SER A 518 14.61 -1.06 -15.02
CA SER A 518 16.06 -0.97 -15.23
C SER A 518 16.91 -1.61 -14.13
N ASN A 519 16.64 -1.34 -12.85
CA ASN A 519 17.42 -1.92 -11.75
C ASN A 519 17.14 -3.42 -11.56
N ILE A 520 15.92 -3.87 -11.86
CA ILE A 520 15.58 -5.29 -11.96
C ILE A 520 16.41 -5.96 -13.06
N LYS A 521 16.48 -5.37 -14.26
CA LYS A 521 17.29 -5.87 -15.38
C LYS A 521 18.77 -6.02 -14.98
N ILE A 522 19.37 -4.98 -14.39
CA ILE A 522 20.82 -5.03 -14.10
C ILE A 522 21.15 -5.95 -12.92
N LEU A 523 20.24 -6.14 -11.96
CA LEU A 523 20.40 -7.18 -10.93
C LEU A 523 20.41 -8.60 -11.53
N LYS A 524 19.61 -8.85 -12.58
CA LYS A 524 19.65 -10.14 -13.32
C LYS A 524 20.93 -10.29 -14.13
N GLU A 525 21.36 -9.26 -14.85
CA GLU A 525 22.61 -9.27 -15.64
C GLU A 525 23.82 -9.56 -14.74
N LYS A 526 23.89 -8.92 -13.56
CA LYS A 526 24.95 -9.20 -12.59
C LYS A 526 24.85 -10.57 -11.95
N LEU A 527 23.64 -11.07 -11.68
CA LEU A 527 23.44 -12.42 -11.17
C LEU A 527 24.02 -13.45 -12.15
N ASP A 528 23.71 -13.28 -13.44
CA ASP A 528 24.20 -14.12 -14.54
C ASP A 528 25.72 -14.06 -14.73
N GLN A 529 26.34 -12.92 -14.40
CA GLN A 529 27.80 -12.76 -14.39
C GLN A 529 28.48 -13.35 -13.13
N THR A 530 27.77 -13.52 -12.02
CA THR A 530 28.42 -13.90 -10.74
C THR A 530 28.72 -15.38 -10.55
N GLU A 531 27.80 -16.27 -10.90
CA GLU A 531 27.91 -17.72 -10.66
C GLU A 531 27.13 -18.47 -11.75
N LYS A 532 27.60 -19.68 -12.11
CA LYS A 532 26.88 -20.59 -13.01
C LYS A 532 25.87 -21.39 -12.20
N PHE A 533 24.61 -20.94 -12.18
CA PHE A 533 23.48 -21.70 -11.65
C PHE A 533 22.94 -22.71 -12.65
N ASP A 534 22.27 -23.75 -12.15
CA ASP A 534 21.31 -24.51 -12.94
C ASP A 534 20.08 -23.64 -13.29
N ASP A 535 19.36 -24.01 -14.36
CA ASP A 535 18.22 -23.24 -14.86
C ASP A 535 17.06 -23.10 -13.85
N PHE A 536 16.88 -24.07 -12.95
CA PHE A 536 15.81 -24.06 -11.96
C PHE A 536 16.13 -23.05 -10.84
N THR A 537 17.36 -23.10 -10.30
CA THR A 537 17.87 -22.14 -9.31
C THR A 537 17.93 -20.73 -9.88
N LYS A 538 18.39 -20.58 -11.13
CA LYS A 538 18.39 -19.31 -11.86
C LYS A 538 16.98 -18.73 -11.98
N LYS A 539 16.01 -19.54 -12.44
CA LYS A 539 14.59 -19.14 -12.57
C LYS A 539 13.99 -18.74 -11.21
N LYS A 540 14.29 -19.49 -10.15
CA LYS A 540 13.86 -19.19 -8.77
C LYS A 540 14.40 -17.85 -8.28
N PHE A 541 15.66 -17.52 -8.53
CA PHE A 541 16.22 -16.21 -8.16
C PHE A 541 15.67 -15.07 -9.02
N ILE A 542 15.50 -15.28 -10.33
CA ILE A 542 14.91 -14.28 -11.24
C ILE A 542 13.48 -13.91 -10.80
N ASP A 543 12.63 -14.90 -10.50
CA ASP A 543 11.28 -14.67 -9.96
C ASP A 543 11.31 -13.86 -8.66
N LYS A 544 12.21 -14.19 -7.72
CA LYS A 544 12.37 -13.43 -6.47
C LYS A 544 12.89 -12.01 -6.70
N ILE A 545 13.72 -11.76 -7.71
CA ILE A 545 14.16 -10.40 -8.09
C ILE A 545 12.99 -9.58 -8.65
N GLU A 546 12.01 -10.19 -9.32
CA GLU A 546 10.82 -9.49 -9.83
C GLU A 546 9.78 -9.26 -8.74
N ASN A 547 9.50 -10.28 -7.92
CA ASN A 547 8.34 -10.32 -7.05
C ASN A 547 8.66 -10.00 -5.57
N SER A 548 9.87 -10.27 -5.07
CA SER A 548 10.23 -10.04 -3.66
C SER A 548 11.07 -8.77 -3.44
N VAL A 549 10.44 -7.74 -2.86
CA VAL A 549 11.13 -6.50 -2.42
C VAL A 549 12.21 -6.79 -1.36
N VAL A 550 11.97 -7.75 -0.47
CA VAL A 550 12.93 -8.10 0.59
C VAL A 550 14.16 -8.77 -0.01
N PHE A 551 13.98 -9.74 -0.91
CA PHE A 551 15.09 -10.43 -1.58
C PHE A 551 15.94 -9.45 -2.40
N ARG A 552 15.32 -8.59 -3.22
CA ARG A 552 16.02 -7.51 -3.94
C ARG A 552 16.92 -6.65 -3.05
N ASN A 553 16.39 -6.19 -1.91
CA ASN A 553 17.15 -5.33 -1.00
C ASN A 553 18.36 -6.06 -0.41
N LYS A 554 18.21 -7.34 -0.06
CA LYS A 554 19.34 -8.16 0.41
C LYS A 554 20.38 -8.35 -0.69
N LEU A 555 19.97 -8.75 -1.90
CA LEU A 555 20.86 -8.97 -3.04
C LEU A 555 21.62 -7.68 -3.43
N PHE A 556 20.96 -6.53 -3.39
CA PHE A 556 21.64 -5.25 -3.62
C PHE A 556 22.71 -4.95 -2.56
N LEU A 557 22.39 -5.12 -1.27
CA LEU A 557 23.37 -4.93 -0.19
C LEU A 557 24.55 -5.91 -0.32
N TRP A 558 24.28 -7.15 -0.72
CA TRP A 558 25.33 -8.15 -0.97
C TRP A 558 26.31 -7.70 -2.06
N PHE A 559 25.80 -7.21 -3.19
CA PHE A 559 26.63 -6.60 -4.25
C PHE A 559 27.34 -5.32 -3.78
N GLU A 560 26.66 -4.45 -3.04
CA GLU A 560 27.24 -3.19 -2.51
C GLU A 560 28.38 -3.45 -1.52
N GLN A 561 28.35 -4.56 -0.80
CA GLN A 561 29.29 -4.91 0.27
C GLN A 561 30.47 -5.77 -0.18
N ASP A 562 30.64 -6.00 -1.49
CA ASP A 562 31.64 -6.91 -2.04
C ASP A 562 31.46 -8.34 -1.48
N ARG A 563 30.20 -8.79 -1.44
CA ARG A 563 29.74 -10.15 -1.08
C ARG A 563 30.05 -10.61 0.35
N LYS A 564 30.54 -9.73 1.22
CA LYS A 564 30.96 -10.04 2.60
C LYS A 564 29.97 -9.57 3.67
N ASP A 565 29.94 -10.29 4.79
CA ASP A 565 29.40 -9.81 6.07
C ASP A 565 30.36 -8.73 6.62
N PRO A 566 29.93 -7.47 6.75
CA PRO A 566 30.81 -6.39 7.19
C PRO A 566 31.35 -6.57 8.60
N TYR A 567 30.64 -7.27 9.48
CA TYR A 567 31.01 -7.38 10.90
C TYR A 567 32.02 -8.50 11.15
N THR A 568 31.93 -9.60 10.40
CA THR A 568 32.85 -10.75 10.50
C THR A 568 33.94 -10.75 9.42
N GLN A 569 33.73 -10.02 8.31
CA GLN A 569 34.55 -10.03 7.09
C GLN A 569 34.58 -11.38 6.35
N LEU A 570 33.68 -12.30 6.70
CA LEU A 570 33.48 -13.58 6.01
C LEU A 570 32.61 -13.40 4.77
N ASP A 571 32.84 -14.23 3.75
CA ASP A 571 32.01 -14.26 2.55
C ASP A 571 30.59 -14.77 2.85
N ILE A 572 29.60 -14.16 2.19
CA ILE A 572 28.22 -14.61 2.17
C ILE A 572 28.01 -15.29 0.81
N LYS A 573 27.72 -16.59 0.79
CA LYS A 573 27.36 -17.27 -0.47
C LYS A 573 25.95 -16.85 -0.89
N ILE A 574 25.66 -16.84 -2.19
CA ILE A 574 24.36 -16.36 -2.67
C ILE A 574 23.17 -17.15 -2.11
N ASN A 575 23.32 -18.48 -1.97
CA ASN A 575 22.29 -19.36 -1.38
C ASN A 575 22.02 -19.05 0.10
N GLU A 576 22.93 -18.37 0.79
CA GLU A 576 22.80 -17.98 2.20
C GLU A 576 22.10 -16.62 2.37
N ILE A 577 21.93 -15.84 1.30
CA ILE A 577 21.32 -14.51 1.35
C ILE A 577 19.88 -14.58 1.85
N GLU A 578 19.09 -15.58 1.47
CA GLU A 578 17.69 -15.64 1.88
C GLU A 578 17.54 -16.02 3.37
N ASP A 579 18.13 -17.15 3.76
CA ASP A 579 17.83 -17.80 5.03
C ASP A 579 18.85 -17.52 6.14
N GLU A 580 20.10 -17.19 5.83
CA GLU A 580 21.18 -17.05 6.84
C GLU A 580 21.64 -15.61 7.09
N THR A 581 21.02 -14.63 6.42
CA THR A 581 21.31 -13.20 6.61
C THR A 581 20.10 -12.38 7.05
N GLU A 582 20.37 -11.21 7.61
CA GLU A 582 19.41 -10.16 7.97
C GLU A 582 19.93 -8.79 7.52
N ILE A 583 19.02 -7.83 7.35
CA ILE A 583 19.38 -6.42 7.12
C ILE A 583 19.38 -5.74 8.49
N ASP A 584 20.57 -5.39 8.98
CA ASP A 584 20.77 -4.71 10.27
C ASP A 584 20.76 -3.18 10.11
N HIS A 585 20.34 -2.50 11.18
CA HIS A 585 20.51 -1.05 11.37
C HIS A 585 21.82 -0.80 12.12
N VAL A 586 22.85 -0.32 11.41
CA VAL A 586 24.23 -0.17 11.92
C VAL A 586 24.26 0.66 13.21
N ILE A 587 23.53 1.78 13.21
CA ILE A 587 23.07 2.46 14.42
C ILE A 587 21.64 1.98 14.67
N PRO A 588 21.35 1.30 15.80
CA PRO A 588 20.05 0.69 16.04
C PRO A 588 18.88 1.66 15.88
N TYR A 589 17.82 1.23 15.18
CA TYR A 589 16.65 2.07 14.89
C TYR A 589 15.99 2.65 16.17
N SER A 590 16.06 1.95 17.30
CA SER A 590 15.56 2.45 18.59
C SER A 590 16.32 3.68 19.12
N LYS A 591 17.60 3.84 18.74
CA LYS A 591 18.45 4.99 19.07
C LYS A 591 18.29 6.10 18.02
N SER A 592 18.38 5.76 16.72
CA SER A 592 18.51 6.73 15.63
C SER A 592 17.22 7.12 14.91
N ALA A 593 16.17 6.29 14.96
CA ALA A 593 15.01 6.37 14.07
C ALA A 593 15.34 6.42 12.55
N ASP A 594 16.57 6.08 12.15
CA ASP A 594 17.03 6.13 10.76
C ASP A 594 16.83 4.76 10.07
N ASP A 595 15.74 4.65 9.29
CA ASP A 595 15.45 3.49 8.43
C ASP A 595 15.99 3.66 6.99
N SER A 596 16.84 4.65 6.73
CA SER A 596 17.39 4.91 5.40
C SER A 596 18.38 3.83 4.93
N TRP A 597 18.66 3.81 3.64
CA TRP A 597 19.68 2.94 3.04
C TRP A 597 21.09 3.16 3.60
N PHE A 598 21.36 4.35 4.13
CA PHE A 598 22.66 4.75 4.64
C PHE A 598 22.96 4.20 6.04
N ASN A 599 21.95 3.67 6.73
CA ASN A 599 22.07 3.01 8.04
C ASN A 599 21.91 1.47 7.93
N LYS A 600 21.95 0.91 6.71
CA LYS A 600 21.65 -0.52 6.46
C LYS A 600 22.84 -1.30 5.89
N LEU A 601 23.04 -2.50 6.45
CA LEU A 601 23.98 -3.52 5.99
C LEU A 601 23.34 -4.91 6.03
N LEU A 602 23.74 -5.78 5.10
CA LEU A 602 23.45 -7.21 5.11
C LEU A 602 24.49 -7.93 5.95
N VAL A 603 24.06 -8.69 6.95
CA VAL A 603 24.93 -9.40 7.91
C VAL A 603 24.39 -10.80 8.16
N LYS A 604 25.22 -11.73 8.65
CA LYS A 604 24.71 -13.04 9.10
C LYS A 604 23.75 -12.87 10.28
N LYS A 605 22.71 -13.71 10.33
CA LYS A 605 21.70 -13.70 11.42
C LYS A 605 22.33 -13.85 12.80
N SER A 606 23.29 -14.77 12.92
CA SER A 606 24.09 -14.98 14.14
C SER A 606 24.78 -13.69 14.60
N THR A 607 25.47 -12.99 13.71
CA THR A 607 26.16 -11.73 14.03
C THR A 607 25.18 -10.62 14.45
N ASN A 608 24.04 -10.51 13.76
CA ASN A 608 23.01 -9.52 14.10
C ASN A 608 22.43 -9.74 15.52
N GLN A 609 22.14 -11.00 15.85
CA GLN A 609 21.63 -11.40 17.16
C GLN A 609 22.64 -11.21 18.30
N LEU A 610 23.95 -11.20 18.01
CA LEU A 610 25.00 -10.84 18.96
C LEU A 610 25.14 -9.32 19.15
N LYS A 611 25.08 -8.53 18.07
CA LYS A 611 25.13 -7.06 18.11
C LYS A 611 23.96 -6.47 18.90
N LYS A 612 22.73 -6.94 18.70
CA LYS A 612 21.51 -6.44 19.38
C LYS A 612 21.40 -4.90 19.24
N ASN A 613 20.98 -4.22 20.30
CA ASN A 613 20.74 -2.77 20.33
C ASN A 613 22.02 -1.93 20.53
N LYS A 614 23.16 -2.39 20.01
CA LYS A 614 24.47 -1.73 20.06
C LYS A 614 24.88 -1.13 18.70
N THR A 615 25.73 -0.09 18.70
CA THR A 615 26.53 0.29 17.52
C THR A 615 27.59 -0.76 17.24
N VAL A 616 28.23 -0.72 16.06
CA VAL A 616 29.31 -1.66 15.71
C VAL A 616 30.52 -1.52 16.65
N TRP A 617 30.85 -0.30 17.08
CA TRP A 617 31.89 -0.07 18.08
C TRP A 617 31.51 -0.65 19.46
N GLU A 618 30.28 -0.38 19.94
CA GLU A 618 29.73 -0.94 21.18
C GLU A 618 29.65 -2.49 21.15
N TYR A 619 29.50 -3.09 19.97
CA TYR A 619 29.55 -4.53 19.74
C TYR A 619 30.98 -5.07 19.88
N TYR A 620 31.95 -4.49 19.16
CA TYR A 620 33.35 -4.93 19.21
C TYR A 620 34.03 -4.73 20.58
N GLN A 621 33.49 -3.91 21.50
CA GLN A 621 33.97 -3.84 22.89
C GLN A 621 33.96 -5.20 23.62
N ASN A 622 33.20 -6.18 23.13
CA ASN A 622 33.12 -7.53 23.69
C ASN A 622 34.11 -8.52 23.05
N GLU A 623 34.92 -8.10 22.07
CA GLU A 623 35.91 -8.95 21.38
C GLU A 623 37.29 -8.86 22.06
N SER A 624 38.16 -9.85 21.82
CA SER A 624 39.52 -9.90 22.39
C SER A 624 40.42 -8.72 22.00
N ASP A 625 40.17 -8.14 20.81
CA ASP A 625 40.83 -6.92 20.32
C ASP A 625 39.79 -6.02 19.62
N PRO A 626 39.14 -5.12 20.38
CA PRO A 626 38.12 -4.22 19.84
C PRO A 626 38.66 -3.24 18.79
N GLU A 627 39.92 -2.83 18.91
CA GLU A 627 40.51 -1.78 18.06
C GLU A 627 40.95 -2.34 16.70
N ALA A 628 41.60 -3.50 16.65
CA ALA A 628 41.91 -4.15 15.38
C ALA A 628 40.64 -4.56 14.62
N LYS A 629 39.59 -5.04 15.31
CA LYS A 629 38.28 -5.33 14.70
C LYS A 629 37.66 -4.07 14.10
N TRP A 630 37.62 -2.98 14.86
CA TRP A 630 37.11 -1.69 14.39
C TRP A 630 37.93 -1.14 13.21
N ASN A 631 39.25 -1.21 13.26
CA ASN A 631 40.11 -0.71 12.20
C ASN A 631 39.95 -1.51 10.91
N LYS A 632 39.78 -2.85 10.99
CA LYS A 632 39.41 -3.69 9.84
C LYS A 632 38.05 -3.30 9.25
N PHE A 633 37.03 -3.08 10.09
CA PHE A 633 35.71 -2.61 9.65
C PHE A 633 35.75 -1.24 8.98
N VAL A 634 36.49 -0.28 9.55
CA VAL A 634 36.67 1.06 8.95
C VAL A 634 37.46 0.99 7.65
N ALA A 635 38.49 0.15 7.55
CA ALA A 635 39.25 -0.05 6.31
C ALA A 635 38.37 -0.66 5.20
N TRP A 636 37.55 -1.66 5.52
CA TRP A 636 36.53 -2.19 4.62
C TRP A 636 35.55 -1.09 4.18
N ALA A 637 35.00 -0.32 5.11
CA ALA A 637 34.05 0.75 4.81
C ALA A 637 34.69 1.87 3.96
N LYS A 638 35.96 2.20 4.17
CA LYS A 638 36.72 3.15 3.33
C LYS A 638 36.85 2.60 1.90
N ARG A 639 37.27 1.33 1.74
CA ARG A 639 37.42 0.67 0.44
C ARG A 639 36.11 0.67 -0.35
N ILE A 640 35.00 0.29 0.27
CA ILE A 640 33.70 0.19 -0.38
C ILE A 640 33.10 1.58 -0.69
N TYR A 641 33.15 2.52 0.26
CA TYR A 641 32.37 3.76 0.18
C TYR A 641 33.16 5.04 -0.16
N LEU A 642 34.50 5.04 -0.12
CA LEU A 642 35.30 6.26 -0.35
C LEU A 642 36.35 6.15 -1.48
N VAL A 643 36.82 4.96 -1.83
CA VAL A 643 37.96 4.79 -2.78
C VAL A 643 37.60 5.03 -4.26
N GLN A 644 36.32 5.22 -4.61
CA GLN A 644 35.85 5.48 -5.98
C GLN A 644 36.26 6.85 -6.59
N LYS A 645 37.42 7.43 -6.23
CA LYS A 645 37.86 8.76 -6.65
C LYS A 645 39.33 8.92 -7.08
N SER A 646 40.20 7.92 -6.91
CA SER A 646 41.62 8.04 -7.28
C SER A 646 41.88 7.83 -8.78
N ASP A 647 41.14 6.93 -9.42
CA ASP A 647 41.54 6.41 -10.74
C ASP A 647 40.94 7.25 -11.87
N LYS A 648 41.56 8.43 -12.09
CA LYS A 648 41.28 9.31 -13.22
C LYS A 648 42.02 8.93 -14.52
N GLU A 649 42.90 7.93 -14.47
CA GLU A 649 43.77 7.53 -15.58
C GLU A 649 43.58 6.05 -15.96
N SER A 650 42.38 5.70 -16.40
CA SER A 650 42.17 4.54 -17.27
C SER A 650 41.06 4.84 -18.29
N LYS A 651 41.45 4.88 -19.57
CA LYS A 651 40.61 5.26 -20.72
C LYS A 651 39.74 4.13 -21.27
N ASP A 652 39.54 3.05 -20.50
CA ASP A 652 38.49 2.07 -20.80
C ASP A 652 37.16 2.50 -20.18
N ASN A 653 36.16 2.58 -21.05
CA ASN A 653 34.83 3.15 -20.78
C ASN A 653 33.69 2.14 -20.94
N SER A 654 34.01 0.84 -20.92
CA SER A 654 33.07 -0.25 -20.66
C SER A 654 33.02 -0.58 -19.15
N GLU A 655 31.86 -0.99 -18.66
CA GLU A 655 31.62 -1.58 -17.32
C GLU A 655 31.81 -0.72 -16.04
N LYS A 656 31.86 0.62 -16.11
CA LYS A 656 31.86 1.46 -14.89
C LYS A 656 30.47 1.51 -14.19
N ASN A 657 30.32 0.63 -13.20
CA ASN A 657 29.20 0.38 -12.27
C ASN A 657 28.30 1.58 -11.83
N SER A 658 27.33 2.01 -12.65
CA SER A 658 26.48 3.18 -12.37
C SER A 658 25.36 3.01 -11.32
N ILE A 659 25.06 1.76 -10.91
CA ILE A 659 23.95 1.43 -9.99
C ILE A 659 24.37 1.52 -8.52
N PHE A 660 25.62 1.15 -8.24
CA PHE A 660 26.18 1.05 -6.87
C PHE A 660 26.96 2.31 -6.47
N THR A 661 27.16 3.26 -7.40
CA THR A 661 27.65 4.61 -7.11
C THR A 661 26.59 5.40 -6.34
N ASN A 662 26.59 5.23 -5.02
CA ASN A 662 25.76 6.00 -4.08
C ASN A 662 25.91 7.52 -4.36
N LYS A 663 24.81 8.25 -4.62
CA LYS A 663 24.87 9.72 -4.84
C LYS A 663 25.38 10.52 -3.62
N LYS A 664 25.58 9.88 -2.46
CA LYS A 664 26.18 10.45 -1.23
C LYS A 664 27.05 9.39 -0.49
N PRO A 665 28.20 8.96 -1.04
CA PRO A 665 29.00 7.88 -0.45
C PRO A 665 29.46 8.22 0.97
N ASN A 666 29.91 9.48 1.13
CA ASN A 666 30.37 10.06 2.39
C ASN A 666 29.33 9.99 3.52
N LEU A 667 28.02 10.01 3.20
CA LEU A 667 26.96 9.95 4.22
C LEU A 667 26.78 8.52 4.75
N LYS A 668 26.81 7.50 3.87
CA LYS A 668 26.79 6.09 4.28
C LYS A 668 28.03 5.77 5.11
N PHE A 669 29.21 6.15 4.63
CA PHE A 669 30.46 6.00 5.38
C PHE A 669 30.41 6.66 6.77
N LYS A 670 29.95 7.92 6.87
CA LYS A 670 29.85 8.68 8.13
C LYS A 670 28.88 8.05 9.13
N ASN A 671 27.73 7.53 8.66
CA ASN A 671 26.76 6.86 9.53
C ASN A 671 27.31 5.51 10.02
N ILE A 672 27.92 4.73 9.14
CA ILE A 672 28.41 3.38 9.44
C ILE A 672 29.64 3.41 10.37
N THR A 673 30.55 4.35 10.18
CA THR A 673 31.78 4.48 11.00
C THR A 673 31.59 5.30 12.28
N LYS A 674 30.35 5.49 12.73
CA LYS A 674 30.04 6.26 13.93
C LYS A 674 30.20 5.42 15.20
N LYS A 675 31.30 5.65 15.95
CA LYS A 675 31.59 4.93 17.22
C LYS A 675 30.46 5.06 18.25
N LEU A 676 30.08 6.31 18.56
CA LEU A 676 29.06 6.65 19.57
C LEU A 676 27.91 7.43 18.94
N PHE A 677 26.68 7.18 19.41
CA PHE A 677 25.49 7.90 18.99
C PHE A 677 24.75 8.46 20.21
N ASP A 678 24.66 9.78 20.28
CA ASP A 678 23.95 10.54 21.32
C ASP A 678 22.65 11.10 20.73
N PRO A 679 21.47 10.54 21.06
CA PRO A 679 20.19 11.01 20.53
C PRO A 679 19.88 12.49 20.82
N TYR A 680 20.53 13.15 21.79
CA TYR A 680 20.32 14.57 22.07
C TYR A 680 21.14 15.49 21.17
N LYS A 681 22.36 15.08 20.81
CA LYS A 681 23.27 15.85 19.93
C LYS A 681 23.08 15.50 18.45
N ASP A 682 22.78 14.23 18.15
CA ASP A 682 22.83 13.69 16.79
C ASP A 682 21.49 13.69 16.05
N LEU A 683 20.38 13.88 16.76
CA LEU A 683 19.05 14.03 16.18
C LEU A 683 18.55 15.45 16.36
N GLY A 684 18.00 16.05 15.30
CA GLY A 684 17.27 17.32 15.40
C GLY A 684 16.03 17.19 16.27
N PHE A 685 15.52 18.32 16.78
CA PHE A 685 14.40 18.38 17.75
C PHE A 685 13.18 17.54 17.31
N LEU A 686 12.81 17.60 16.03
CA LEU A 686 11.70 16.80 15.47
C LEU A 686 11.99 15.30 15.54
N ALA A 687 13.18 14.84 15.13
CA ALA A 687 13.54 13.42 15.15
C ALA A 687 13.61 12.86 16.59
N ARG A 688 14.04 13.66 17.57
CA ARG A 688 14.00 13.30 19.00
C ARG A 688 12.59 13.06 19.53
N ASN A 689 11.61 13.81 19.03
CA ASN A 689 10.21 13.76 19.47
C ASN A 689 9.33 12.83 18.62
N GLN A 690 9.77 12.44 17.42
CA GLN A 690 9.09 11.50 16.52
C GLN A 690 9.40 10.01 16.82
N LYS A 691 9.94 9.68 18.00
CA LYS A 691 10.40 8.33 18.45
C LYS A 691 9.39 7.17 18.43
N ARG A 692 8.24 7.28 17.76
CA ARG A 692 7.23 6.22 17.62
C ARG A 692 6.73 6.09 16.18
N ASN A 693 7.28 5.12 15.45
CA ASN A 693 6.73 4.45 14.25
C ASN A 693 5.86 5.27 13.27
N ILE A 694 6.46 6.19 12.51
CA ILE A 694 5.75 6.97 11.48
C ILE A 694 6.52 6.97 10.16
N LYS A 695 6.16 6.05 9.26
CA LYS A 695 6.45 6.14 7.81
C LYS A 695 5.33 6.88 7.10
N VAL A 696 5.10 8.15 7.43
CA VAL A 696 4.01 8.94 6.82
C VAL A 696 4.56 9.91 5.79
N LYS A 697 4.34 9.58 4.51
CA LYS A 697 4.36 10.55 3.40
C LYS A 697 3.19 11.52 3.60
N GLN A 698 3.38 12.63 4.30
CA GLN A 698 2.44 13.75 4.29
C GLN A 698 3.16 15.05 3.99
N ARG A 699 2.64 15.79 3.00
CA ARG A 699 3.11 17.15 2.73
C ARG A 699 2.34 18.08 3.67
N ILE A 700 3.02 18.58 4.69
CA ILE A 700 2.52 19.74 5.42
C ILE A 700 2.89 20.97 4.58
N ILE A 701 1.92 21.53 3.85
CA ILE A 701 2.12 22.77 3.11
C ILE A 701 1.87 23.91 4.09
N TRP A 702 2.89 24.76 4.27
CA TRP A 702 2.81 26.03 4.97
C TRP A 702 2.85 27.17 3.95
N SER A 703 1.85 28.04 3.97
CA SER A 703 1.97 29.38 3.41
C SER A 703 1.68 30.41 4.50
N ALA A 704 2.62 31.33 4.69
CA ALA A 704 2.45 32.51 5.51
C ALA A 704 2.31 33.70 4.55
N LYS A 705 1.10 34.25 4.41
CA LYS A 705 0.88 35.52 3.69
C LYS A 705 0.74 36.65 4.72
N ARG A 706 1.47 37.74 4.48
CA ARG A 706 1.24 39.02 5.17
C ARG A 706 -0.09 39.59 4.65
N ILE A 707 -1.05 39.80 5.53
CA ILE A 707 -2.33 40.43 5.18
C ILE A 707 -2.38 41.79 5.88
N ASN A 708 -2.20 42.86 5.11
CA ASN A 708 -2.46 44.21 5.58
C ASN A 708 -3.97 44.46 5.47
N PHE A 709 -4.68 44.54 6.60
CA PHE A 709 -6.02 45.12 6.61
C PHE A 709 -5.90 46.63 6.79
N VAL A 710 -6.47 47.40 5.87
CA VAL A 710 -6.66 48.84 6.06
C VAL A 710 -7.67 49.04 7.18
N GLY A 711 -7.29 49.78 8.23
CA GLY A 711 -8.24 50.30 9.23
C GLY A 711 -8.29 49.65 10.62
N SER A 712 -7.49 48.64 10.97
CA SER A 712 -7.42 48.17 12.37
C SER A 712 -6.02 47.76 12.85
N LYS A 713 -5.64 48.19 14.07
CA LYS A 713 -4.35 47.91 14.71
C LYS A 713 -4.28 46.49 15.32
N PHE A 714 -4.66 45.46 14.57
CA PHE A 714 -4.56 44.06 15.00
C PHE A 714 -3.88 43.19 13.94
N TRP A 715 -3.01 42.29 14.41
CA TRP A 715 -2.18 41.43 13.59
C TRP A 715 -2.92 40.15 13.21
N SER A 716 -3.10 39.92 11.90
CA SER A 716 -3.67 38.68 11.36
C SER A 716 -2.60 37.90 10.61
N PHE A 717 -2.12 36.80 11.19
CA PHE A 717 -1.27 35.85 10.48
C PHE A 717 -2.15 34.81 9.77
N ALA A 718 -2.14 34.84 8.44
CA ALA A 718 -2.68 33.75 7.63
C ALA A 718 -1.67 32.59 7.64
N VAL A 719 -1.96 31.53 8.40
CA VAL A 719 -1.11 30.34 8.51
C VAL A 719 -1.89 29.13 7.98
N THR A 720 -1.85 28.94 6.67
CA THR A 720 -2.49 27.78 6.05
C THR A 720 -1.64 26.54 6.28
N ILE A 721 -2.09 25.66 7.17
CA ILE A 721 -1.49 24.34 7.42
C ILE A 721 -2.36 23.28 6.74
N ARG A 722 -2.02 22.93 5.49
CA ARG A 722 -2.66 21.81 4.79
C ARG A 722 -1.87 20.53 5.02
N PHE A 723 -2.51 19.52 5.61
CA PHE A 723 -2.02 18.15 5.65
C PHE A 723 -2.50 17.40 4.41
N VAL A 724 -1.59 17.16 3.45
CA VAL A 724 -1.87 16.44 2.20
C VAL A 724 -1.29 15.03 2.25
#